data_AF-A0AB34PSW4-F1
#
_entry.id   AF-A0AB34PSW4-F1
#
_cell.length_a   1.000
_cell.length_b   1.000
_cell.length_c   1.000
_cell.angle_alpha   90.00
_cell.angle_beta   90.00
_cell.angle_gamma   90.00
#
_symmetry.space_group_name_H-M   'P 1'
#
loop_
_entity.id
_entity.type
_entity.pdbx_description
1 polymer ?
#
loop_
_entity_poly.entity_id
_entity_poly.type
_entity_poly.pdbx_seq_one_letter_code
_entity_poly.pdbx_strand_id
1 'polypeptide(L)'
;MTNSLHISSIQEGQTRFVDSLVPRIDEEYVNLNSFKQFDELLTHLESSLSQLENNNSRLLVIPSSNIFRILFTLSSRSPNCNWTISNSLGDSIPTTHKQVKANNGYYEESTGKPTLCDRSRDVLEKYINLLPDDKLYENLYSFMMDFMDLPRRVKRLNSDTFRKSKDILAIIRESPNKKLKRVTNKEGTNKSIEDNDVIVISDSEEEDISIQQEDTLIESEVSKFSNLATDLNNSFMENIHQPGTNDFALLLNKDSSPSPKTPQSQGIRIFDEPILSIRLNPKLNNFDLWRLVNWTFFCSGKSNDVFDSTYRNCHLIYTAHSATVHQLFNIIEFNLIHELQDTFSIKEQPLTWLFKQSTARRSLAMDQVLENSSLLLSSLLKQFGQPRSKWFDRLAEYVFNGLTSKTDVIPATCYEREKDLIKKDEGLSHQRKKKKYTFYNDNMDSMKLRFKILNIVHYWSLFFDKTTPDGINQPMSQSINSIESTKLIEEIARKFMYMEYDYWVEFYYSSLVDSKISLEYREVFLVNLSCKLLSNLTNPKTNMFSLKPRDDKINSKWRRDNLLLILKWMSEPKLYLGFIEDESYPSFVYFKQAWNKYNFVLGWMFSFALRDVTAVGFRGILDKDALLQECHKMDHMRENIFLEFIKKCGKPTNLSFKLSTEEIKQLKTKRHKWESFTSIVSTIVA
;
A
#
# COMPACT_ATOMS: atom_id res chain seq x y z
N MET A 1 -30.62 5.79 28.79
CA MET A 1 -30.23 4.38 28.63
C MET A 1 -31.22 3.56 27.81
N THR A 2 -32.53 3.84 27.83
CA THR A 2 -33.55 3.13 27.03
C THR A 2 -33.47 3.41 25.52
N ASN A 3 -33.13 4.65 25.11
CA ASN A 3 -33.02 5.01 23.70
C ASN A 3 -31.82 4.39 22.97
N SER A 4 -30.69 4.14 23.65
CA SER A 4 -29.50 3.51 23.03
C SER A 4 -29.70 2.02 22.77
N LEU A 5 -30.39 1.31 23.67
CA LEU A 5 -30.77 -0.09 23.53
C LEU A 5 -31.80 -0.32 22.40
N HIS A 6 -32.69 0.64 22.19
CA HIS A 6 -33.68 0.56 21.11
C HIS A 6 -33.05 0.83 19.73
N ILE A 7 -32.06 1.71 19.65
CA ILE A 7 -31.32 2.00 18.40
C ILE A 7 -30.43 0.79 18.03
N SER A 8 -29.74 0.17 18.99
CA SER A 8 -28.92 -1.01 18.72
C SER A 8 -29.75 -2.21 18.25
N SER A 9 -30.94 -2.41 18.83
CA SER A 9 -31.90 -3.46 18.41
C SER A 9 -32.43 -3.25 16.99
N ILE A 10 -32.76 -2.00 16.61
CA ILE A 10 -33.17 -1.67 15.24
C ILE A 10 -32.02 -1.94 14.25
N GLN A 11 -30.81 -1.50 14.58
CA GLN A 11 -29.63 -1.72 13.73
C GLN A 11 -29.31 -3.22 13.57
N GLU A 12 -29.45 -4.03 14.62
CA GLU A 12 -29.29 -5.49 14.53
C GLU A 12 -30.36 -6.14 13.65
N GLY A 13 -31.62 -5.71 13.76
CA GLY A 13 -32.70 -6.17 12.88
C GLY A 13 -32.44 -5.84 11.41
N GLN A 14 -31.94 -4.64 11.13
CA GLN A 14 -31.57 -4.20 9.78
C GLN A 14 -30.36 -4.96 9.24
N THR A 15 -29.30 -5.18 10.03
CA THR A 15 -28.16 -6.01 9.63
C THR A 15 -28.61 -7.43 9.28
N ARG A 16 -29.46 -8.05 10.11
CA ARG A 16 -30.02 -9.39 9.84
C ARG A 16 -30.86 -9.44 8.57
N PHE A 17 -31.63 -8.39 8.30
CA PHE A 17 -32.38 -8.28 7.05
C PHE A 17 -31.43 -8.21 5.85
N VAL A 18 -30.40 -7.36 5.89
CA VAL A 18 -29.41 -7.27 4.81
C VAL A 18 -28.68 -8.59 4.61
N ASP A 19 -28.30 -9.28 5.69
CA ASP A 19 -27.70 -10.61 5.63
C ASP A 19 -28.65 -11.65 5.00
N SER A 20 -29.96 -11.52 5.21
CA SER A 20 -30.97 -12.42 4.62
C SER A 20 -31.20 -12.21 3.11
N LEU A 21 -30.80 -11.05 2.55
CA LEU A 21 -30.86 -10.79 1.11
C LEU A 21 -29.85 -11.63 0.31
N VAL A 22 -28.89 -12.24 1.00
CA VAL A 22 -27.91 -13.16 0.41
C VAL A 22 -28.11 -14.54 1.05
N PRO A 23 -28.18 -15.65 0.28
CA PRO A 23 -28.23 -17.00 0.82
C PRO A 23 -27.16 -17.24 1.89
N ARG A 24 -27.48 -18.04 2.91
CA ARG A 24 -26.58 -18.28 4.05
C ARG A 24 -25.21 -18.76 3.55
N ILE A 25 -24.20 -17.96 3.87
CA ILE A 25 -22.76 -18.17 3.65
C ILE A 25 -22.23 -19.47 4.29
N ASP A 26 -23.06 -20.16 5.09
CA ASP A 26 -22.69 -21.34 5.87
C ASP A 26 -22.89 -22.69 5.14
N GLU A 27 -23.32 -22.70 3.88
CA GLU A 27 -23.45 -23.94 3.08
C GLU A 27 -22.14 -24.30 2.35
N GLU A 28 -21.84 -25.60 2.23
CA GLU A 28 -20.56 -26.12 1.69
C GLU A 28 -20.25 -25.69 0.24
N TYR A 29 -21.26 -25.23 -0.51
CA TYR A 29 -21.11 -24.67 -1.86
C TYR A 29 -22.27 -23.73 -2.22
N VAL A 30 -22.03 -22.41 -2.25
CA VAL A 30 -23.00 -21.41 -2.71
C VAL A 30 -22.38 -20.56 -3.82
N ASN A 31 -23.05 -20.47 -4.96
CA ASN A 31 -22.65 -19.59 -6.06
C ASN A 31 -23.69 -18.50 -6.28
N LEU A 32 -23.34 -17.27 -5.95
CA LEU A 32 -24.20 -16.09 -6.01
C LEU A 32 -24.13 -15.45 -7.39
N ASN A 33 -25.14 -15.75 -8.23
CA ASN A 33 -25.19 -15.31 -9.64
C ASN A 33 -26.38 -14.39 -9.96
N SER A 34 -27.14 -13.97 -8.95
CA SER A 34 -28.34 -13.14 -9.14
C SER A 34 -27.99 -11.66 -9.13
N PHE A 35 -28.00 -11.04 -10.31
CA PHE A 35 -27.79 -9.60 -10.43
C PHE A 35 -28.85 -8.81 -9.65
N LYS A 36 -30.11 -9.24 -9.73
CA LYS A 36 -31.25 -8.60 -9.04
C LYS A 36 -31.06 -8.55 -7.52
N GLN A 37 -30.56 -9.63 -6.92
CA GLN A 37 -30.28 -9.66 -5.48
C GLN A 37 -29.21 -8.65 -5.08
N PHE A 38 -28.16 -8.50 -5.89
CA PHE A 38 -27.13 -7.49 -5.65
C PHE A 38 -27.63 -6.05 -5.90
N ASP A 39 -28.49 -5.83 -6.90
CA ASP A 39 -29.14 -4.53 -7.15
C ASP A 39 -30.03 -4.12 -5.96
N GLU A 40 -30.84 -5.05 -5.43
CA GLU A 40 -31.70 -4.82 -4.25
C GLU A 40 -30.87 -4.54 -2.99
N LEU A 41 -29.81 -5.32 -2.76
CA LEU A 41 -28.85 -5.11 -1.67
C LEU A 41 -28.24 -3.70 -1.73
N LEU A 42 -27.67 -3.32 -2.88
CA LEU A 42 -27.04 -2.01 -3.05
C LEU A 42 -28.04 -0.87 -2.90
N THR A 43 -29.24 -1.01 -3.49
CA THR A 43 -30.30 -0.01 -3.37
C THR A 43 -30.70 0.23 -1.91
N HIS A 44 -30.78 -0.84 -1.11
CA HIS A 44 -31.06 -0.72 0.32
C HIS A 44 -29.94 0.00 1.08
N LEU A 45 -28.68 -0.38 0.85
CA LEU A 45 -27.52 0.27 1.48
C LEU A 45 -27.40 1.75 1.09
N GLU A 46 -27.56 2.07 -0.19
CA GLU A 46 -27.56 3.45 -0.70
C GLU A 46 -28.68 4.27 -0.07
N SER A 47 -29.90 3.73 0.03
CA SER A 47 -31.02 4.43 0.66
C SER A 47 -30.76 4.77 2.12
N SER A 48 -30.10 3.87 2.86
CA SER A 48 -29.72 4.10 4.26
C SER A 48 -28.65 5.18 4.38
N LEU A 49 -27.65 5.18 3.50
CA LEU A 49 -26.61 6.21 3.45
C LEU A 49 -27.17 7.59 3.06
N SER A 50 -28.10 7.67 2.11
CA SER A 50 -28.77 8.93 1.75
C SER A 50 -29.65 9.49 2.87
N GLN A 51 -30.19 8.65 3.75
CA GLN A 51 -30.94 9.13 4.92
C GLN A 51 -30.03 9.75 5.99
N LEU A 52 -28.77 9.31 6.07
CA LEU A 52 -27.76 9.93 6.93
C LEU A 52 -27.44 11.36 6.50
N GLU A 53 -27.30 11.59 5.19
CA GLU A 53 -27.07 12.93 4.60
C GLU A 53 -28.22 13.91 4.93
N ASN A 54 -29.43 13.38 5.20
CA ASN A 54 -30.62 14.13 5.60
C ASN A 54 -30.80 14.23 7.14
N ASN A 55 -29.74 14.07 7.93
CA ASN A 55 -29.71 14.16 9.41
C ASN A 55 -30.50 13.09 10.19
N ASN A 56 -30.86 11.96 9.57
CA ASN A 56 -31.53 10.85 10.25
C ASN A 56 -30.55 9.72 10.60
N SER A 57 -29.64 9.96 11.54
CA SER A 57 -28.61 8.98 11.97
C SER A 57 -29.17 7.69 12.60
N ARG A 58 -30.45 7.66 12.97
CA ARG A 58 -31.11 6.52 13.63
C ARG A 58 -31.45 5.35 12.69
N LEU A 59 -31.30 5.53 11.37
CA LEU A 59 -31.66 4.54 10.35
C LEU A 59 -30.45 4.01 9.56
N LEU A 60 -29.22 4.35 9.99
CA LEU A 60 -28.02 3.84 9.34
C LEU A 60 -27.90 2.33 9.58
N VAL A 61 -27.91 1.58 8.49
CA VAL A 61 -27.71 0.14 8.47
C VAL A 61 -26.22 -0.13 8.37
N ILE A 62 -25.66 -0.81 9.37
CA ILE A 62 -24.26 -1.22 9.37
C ILE A 62 -24.18 -2.63 8.75
N PRO A 63 -23.50 -2.80 7.60
CA PRO A 63 -23.33 -4.11 6.98
C PRO A 63 -22.53 -5.06 7.87
N SER A 64 -22.83 -6.36 7.80
CA SER A 64 -22.01 -7.40 8.44
C SER A 64 -20.69 -7.60 7.69
N SER A 65 -19.76 -8.36 8.30
CA SER A 65 -18.52 -8.76 7.61
C SER A 65 -18.79 -9.60 6.35
N ASN A 66 -19.88 -10.36 6.32
CA ASN A 66 -20.32 -11.12 5.14
C ASN A 66 -20.72 -10.23 3.98
N ILE A 67 -21.45 -9.15 4.26
CA ILE A 67 -21.81 -8.17 3.23
C ILE A 67 -20.58 -7.41 2.75
N PHE A 68 -19.64 -7.07 3.64
CA PHE A 68 -18.36 -6.51 3.22
C PHE A 68 -17.56 -7.44 2.30
N ARG A 69 -17.51 -8.75 2.59
CA ARG A 69 -16.90 -9.76 1.68
C ARG A 69 -17.48 -9.68 0.27
N ILE A 70 -18.80 -9.52 0.16
CA ILE A 70 -19.51 -9.41 -1.12
C ILE A 70 -19.20 -8.08 -1.81
N LEU A 71 -19.33 -6.96 -1.09
CA LEU A 71 -19.10 -5.62 -1.64
C LEU A 71 -17.67 -5.47 -2.17
N PHE A 72 -16.67 -5.92 -1.40
CA PHE A 72 -15.26 -5.90 -1.83
C PHE A 72 -14.99 -6.83 -3.01
N THR A 73 -15.73 -7.94 -3.13
CA THR A 73 -15.63 -8.83 -4.30
C THR A 73 -16.31 -8.23 -5.53
N LEU A 74 -17.44 -7.52 -5.37
CA LEU A 74 -18.10 -6.83 -6.49
C LEU A 74 -17.28 -5.62 -6.96
N SER A 75 -16.66 -4.88 -6.03
CA SER A 75 -15.88 -3.67 -6.35
C SER A 75 -14.58 -3.96 -7.10
N SER A 76 -13.94 -5.11 -6.82
CA SER A 76 -12.65 -5.51 -7.39
C SER A 76 -12.76 -6.09 -8.81
N ARG A 77 -13.96 -6.32 -9.30
CA ARG A 77 -14.18 -6.87 -10.65
C ARG A 77 -14.04 -5.78 -11.71
N SER A 78 -13.34 -6.13 -12.80
CA SER A 78 -13.41 -5.36 -14.04
C SER A 78 -14.78 -5.56 -14.71
N PRO A 79 -15.39 -4.52 -15.29
CA PRO A 79 -16.63 -4.64 -16.07
C PRO A 79 -16.57 -5.74 -17.14
N ASN A 80 -15.39 -5.98 -17.73
CA ASN A 80 -15.18 -6.99 -18.76
C ASN A 80 -14.96 -8.42 -18.21
N CYS A 81 -14.75 -8.58 -16.90
CA CYS A 81 -14.73 -9.88 -16.21
C CYS A 81 -16.16 -10.39 -15.91
N ASN A 82 -17.20 -9.59 -16.17
CA ASN A 82 -18.58 -10.01 -15.95
C ASN A 82 -19.04 -10.96 -17.06
N TRP A 83 -19.48 -12.15 -16.65
CA TRP A 83 -19.99 -13.23 -17.49
C TRP A 83 -21.25 -12.89 -18.29
N THR A 84 -21.74 -11.66 -18.22
CA THR A 84 -22.90 -11.18 -18.97
C THR A 84 -22.52 -10.69 -20.38
N ILE A 85 -21.26 -10.35 -20.62
CA ILE A 85 -20.81 -9.82 -21.92
C ILE A 85 -20.48 -10.96 -22.89
N SER A 86 -21.41 -11.25 -23.80
CA SER A 86 -21.30 -12.34 -24.80
C SER A 86 -20.17 -12.22 -25.82
N ASN A 87 -19.40 -11.13 -25.81
CA ASN A 87 -18.40 -10.87 -26.84
C ASN A 87 -16.96 -11.22 -26.41
N SER A 88 -16.76 -11.68 -25.17
CA SER A 88 -15.43 -11.93 -24.60
C SER A 88 -15.10 -13.39 -24.33
N LEU A 89 -15.92 -14.38 -24.69
CA LEU A 89 -15.58 -15.82 -24.54
C LEU A 89 -15.60 -16.55 -25.89
N GLY A 90 -14.53 -17.29 -26.17
CA GLY A 90 -14.56 -18.37 -27.15
C GLY A 90 -15.31 -19.57 -26.58
N ASP A 91 -15.82 -20.43 -27.46
CA ASP A 91 -16.82 -21.49 -27.24
C ASP A 91 -16.48 -22.62 -26.23
N SER A 92 -15.54 -22.44 -25.29
CA SER A 92 -15.00 -23.54 -24.47
C SER A 92 -15.55 -23.68 -23.04
N ILE A 93 -16.54 -22.88 -22.60
CA ILE A 93 -17.17 -23.03 -21.26
C ILE A 93 -18.71 -23.14 -21.38
N PRO A 94 -19.32 -24.35 -21.40
CA PRO A 94 -20.60 -24.52 -22.08
C PRO A 94 -21.93 -24.41 -21.27
N THR A 95 -21.99 -24.22 -19.95
CA THR A 95 -23.26 -24.54 -19.23
C THR A 95 -23.95 -23.41 -18.43
N THR A 96 -23.25 -22.50 -17.76
CA THR A 96 -23.88 -21.40 -16.98
C THR A 96 -24.22 -20.15 -17.80
N HIS A 97 -23.69 -20.05 -19.02
CA HIS A 97 -23.72 -18.85 -19.87
C HIS A 97 -25.11 -18.50 -20.45
N LYS A 98 -25.98 -19.50 -20.68
CA LYS A 98 -27.32 -19.26 -21.25
C LYS A 98 -28.34 -18.80 -20.20
N GLN A 99 -28.26 -19.30 -18.97
CA GLN A 99 -29.16 -18.92 -17.87
C GLN A 99 -28.86 -17.52 -17.32
N VAL A 100 -27.59 -17.16 -17.16
CA VAL A 100 -27.19 -15.86 -16.61
C VAL A 100 -27.52 -14.70 -17.58
N LYS A 101 -27.33 -14.90 -18.89
CA LYS A 101 -27.69 -13.89 -19.91
C LYS A 101 -29.20 -13.65 -20.01
N ALA A 102 -30.01 -14.71 -19.90
CA ALA A 102 -31.47 -14.61 -19.94
C ALA A 102 -32.06 -13.88 -18.71
N ASN A 103 -31.46 -14.04 -17.53
CA ASN A 103 -31.93 -13.38 -16.30
C ASN A 103 -31.39 -11.95 -16.10
N ASN A 104 -30.29 -11.57 -16.78
CA ASN A 104 -29.59 -10.30 -16.55
C ASN A 104 -29.70 -9.28 -17.71
N GLY A 105 -30.27 -9.66 -18.86
CA GLY A 105 -30.40 -8.76 -20.03
C GLY A 105 -31.15 -7.46 -19.75
N TYR A 106 -32.09 -7.46 -18.81
CA TYR A 106 -32.83 -6.26 -18.39
C TYR A 106 -31.94 -5.14 -17.85
N TYR A 107 -30.87 -5.48 -17.12
CA TYR A 107 -29.98 -4.46 -16.54
C TYR A 107 -29.02 -3.88 -17.60
N GLU A 108 -28.64 -4.69 -18.60
CA GLU A 108 -27.85 -4.26 -19.75
C GLU A 108 -28.63 -3.30 -20.67
N GLU A 109 -29.95 -3.47 -20.76
CA GLU A 109 -30.85 -2.61 -21.53
C GLU A 109 -31.24 -1.32 -20.79
N SER A 110 -31.11 -1.28 -19.46
CA SER A 110 -31.33 -0.06 -18.66
C SER A 110 -30.14 0.88 -18.71
N THR A 111 -30.06 1.70 -19.76
CA THR A 111 -28.99 2.67 -20.07
C THR A 111 -28.76 3.79 -19.02
N GLY A 112 -29.45 3.76 -17.88
CA GLY A 112 -29.43 4.83 -16.87
C GLY A 112 -28.84 4.47 -15.50
N LYS A 113 -28.57 3.20 -15.19
CA LYS A 113 -28.04 2.80 -13.87
C LYS A 113 -26.53 2.53 -13.92
N PRO A 114 -25.74 3.02 -12.93
CA PRO A 114 -24.33 2.65 -12.80
C PRO A 114 -24.15 1.13 -12.55
N THR A 115 -22.94 0.63 -12.84
CA THR A 115 -22.63 -0.81 -12.69
C THR A 115 -22.64 -1.23 -11.22
N LEU A 116 -22.87 -2.52 -10.92
CA LEU A 116 -22.77 -3.04 -9.55
C LEU A 116 -21.37 -2.78 -8.95
N CYS A 117 -20.33 -2.83 -9.78
CA CYS A 117 -18.95 -2.57 -9.37
C CYS A 117 -18.79 -1.13 -8.86
N ASP A 118 -19.24 -0.15 -9.66
CA ASP A 118 -19.12 1.27 -9.30
C ASP A 118 -19.97 1.61 -8.08
N ARG A 119 -21.22 1.13 -8.04
CA ARG A 119 -22.10 1.31 -6.88
C ARG A 119 -21.55 0.68 -5.61
N SER A 120 -20.95 -0.51 -5.71
CA SER A 120 -20.29 -1.15 -4.57
C SER A 120 -19.09 -0.34 -4.10
N ARG A 121 -18.31 0.27 -5.01
CA ARG A 121 -17.20 1.16 -4.65
C ARG A 121 -17.71 2.39 -3.91
N ASP A 122 -18.73 3.05 -4.44
CA ASP A 122 -19.32 4.26 -3.84
C ASP A 122 -19.87 3.98 -2.43
N VAL A 123 -20.58 2.85 -2.28
CA VAL A 123 -21.10 2.40 -0.97
C VAL A 123 -19.96 2.14 0.01
N LEU A 124 -18.92 1.40 -0.40
CA LEU A 124 -17.76 1.11 0.43
C LEU A 124 -17.02 2.38 0.85
N GLU A 125 -16.82 3.32 -0.07
CA GLU A 125 -16.18 4.61 0.23
C GLU A 125 -16.98 5.40 1.26
N LYS A 126 -18.31 5.50 1.08
CA LYS A 126 -19.19 6.16 2.04
C LYS A 126 -19.11 5.52 3.42
N TYR A 127 -19.16 4.19 3.52
CA TYR A 127 -19.01 3.53 4.83
C TYR A 127 -17.64 3.75 5.46
N ILE A 128 -16.55 3.60 4.72
CA ILE A 128 -15.19 3.83 5.25
C ILE A 128 -15.04 5.27 5.79
N ASN A 129 -15.68 6.25 5.14
CA ASN A 129 -15.69 7.64 5.58
C ASN A 129 -16.49 7.88 6.88
N LEU A 130 -17.33 6.93 7.32
CA LEU A 130 -18.07 7.00 8.59
C LEU A 130 -17.26 6.56 9.80
N LEU A 131 -16.05 6.01 9.62
CA LEU A 131 -15.16 5.70 10.75
C LEU A 131 -14.78 7.00 11.50
N PRO A 132 -14.84 7.05 12.85
CA PRO A 132 -14.87 5.92 13.80
C PRO A 132 -16.29 5.58 14.30
N ASP A 133 -16.91 4.53 13.74
CA ASP A 133 -18.07 3.85 14.32
C ASP A 133 -17.62 2.46 14.77
N ASP A 134 -17.82 2.13 16.06
CA ASP A 134 -17.27 0.92 16.68
C ASP A 134 -17.78 -0.36 15.99
N LYS A 135 -19.08 -0.46 15.72
CA LYS A 135 -19.69 -1.66 15.13
C LYS A 135 -19.26 -1.83 13.67
N LEU A 136 -19.18 -0.72 12.93
CA LEU A 136 -18.64 -0.71 11.57
C LEU A 136 -17.17 -1.15 11.56
N TYR A 137 -16.35 -0.61 12.46
CA TYR A 137 -14.94 -0.95 12.56
C TYR A 137 -14.74 -2.44 12.88
N GLU A 138 -15.48 -2.99 13.84
CA GLU A 138 -15.43 -4.43 14.17
C GLU A 138 -15.77 -5.32 12.96
N ASN A 139 -16.81 -4.96 12.19
CA ASN A 139 -17.21 -5.72 11.00
C ASN A 139 -16.16 -5.63 9.88
N LEU A 140 -15.57 -4.46 9.65
CA LEU A 140 -14.48 -4.27 8.70
C LEU A 140 -13.21 -4.98 9.15
N TYR A 141 -12.85 -4.89 10.43
CA TYR A 141 -11.71 -5.56 11.02
C TYR A 141 -11.83 -7.08 10.89
N SER A 142 -13.01 -7.64 11.21
CA SER A 142 -13.31 -9.05 11.00
C SER A 142 -13.12 -9.48 9.54
N PHE A 143 -13.58 -8.68 8.57
CA PHE A 143 -13.34 -8.92 7.16
C PHE A 143 -11.84 -8.88 6.80
N MET A 144 -11.09 -7.89 7.28
CA MET A 144 -9.65 -7.77 6.99
C MET A 144 -8.86 -8.95 7.55
N MET A 145 -9.24 -9.46 8.74
CA MET A 145 -8.56 -10.58 9.38
C MET A 145 -8.65 -11.90 8.60
N ASP A 146 -9.62 -12.05 7.69
CA ASP A 146 -9.73 -13.22 6.80
C ASP A 146 -8.43 -13.48 6.01
N PHE A 147 -7.67 -12.43 5.67
CA PHE A 147 -6.48 -12.54 4.81
C PHE A 147 -5.22 -11.87 5.39
N MET A 148 -5.29 -11.34 6.61
CA MET A 148 -4.13 -10.77 7.31
C MET A 148 -3.32 -11.81 8.08
N ASP A 149 -3.94 -12.92 8.47
CA ASP A 149 -3.28 -13.97 9.23
C ASP A 149 -2.19 -14.70 8.44
N LEU A 150 -1.02 -14.86 9.05
CA LEU A 150 0.06 -15.68 8.51
C LEU A 150 -0.31 -17.18 8.50
N PRO A 151 0.19 -17.96 7.54
CA PRO A 151 0.20 -19.41 7.67
C PRO A 151 0.98 -19.76 8.95
N ARG A 152 0.30 -20.36 9.94
CA ARG A 152 0.97 -20.95 11.09
C ARG A 152 1.87 -22.04 10.54
N ARG A 153 3.18 -21.79 10.42
CA ARG A 153 4.15 -22.89 10.40
C ARG A 153 3.90 -23.66 11.68
N VAL A 154 3.51 -24.93 11.56
CA VAL A 154 3.37 -25.84 12.71
C VAL A 154 4.76 -25.99 13.33
N LYS A 155 5.14 -25.05 14.19
CA LYS A 155 6.16 -25.28 15.20
C LYS A 155 5.45 -26.10 16.26
N ARG A 156 5.96 -27.30 16.56
CA ARG A 156 5.51 -28.09 17.71
C ARG A 156 5.48 -27.15 18.93
N LEU A 157 4.29 -26.87 19.44
CA LEU A 157 4.08 -26.03 20.61
C LEU A 157 4.61 -26.79 21.83
N ASN A 158 5.54 -26.20 22.57
CA ASN A 158 5.47 -26.29 24.02
C ASN A 158 4.44 -25.24 24.46
N SER A 159 3.21 -25.71 24.66
CA SER A 159 2.11 -24.95 25.22
C SER A 159 2.38 -24.73 26.70
N ASP A 160 2.82 -23.51 27.07
CA ASP A 160 2.49 -22.84 28.35
C ASP A 160 3.22 -21.51 28.46
N THR A 161 2.82 -20.50 27.66
CA THR A 161 3.06 -19.06 27.95
C THR A 161 2.29 -18.17 26.98
N PHE A 162 0.95 -18.27 26.98
CA PHE A 162 0.09 -17.25 26.35
C PHE A 162 -1.00 -16.83 27.33
N ARG A 163 -0.59 -16.10 28.38
CA ARG A 163 -1.50 -15.24 29.13
C ARG A 163 -1.27 -13.79 28.69
N LYS A 164 -2.30 -13.25 28.03
CA LYS A 164 -2.58 -11.83 27.77
C LYS A 164 -1.66 -10.86 28.53
N SER A 165 -0.62 -10.37 27.89
CA SER A 165 0.16 -9.21 28.30
C SER A 165 -0.63 -7.92 28.02
N LYS A 166 -1.82 -7.80 28.60
CA LYS A 166 -2.42 -6.48 28.81
C LYS A 166 -1.68 -5.85 29.99
N ASP A 167 -1.02 -4.75 29.69
CA ASP A 167 -0.76 -3.64 30.61
C ASP A 167 0.48 -3.66 31.52
N ILE A 168 1.67 -3.87 30.92
CA ILE A 168 2.95 -3.56 31.58
C ILE A 168 3.08 -2.05 31.87
N LEU A 169 2.42 -1.19 31.08
CA LEU A 169 2.42 0.26 31.28
C LEU A 169 1.51 0.71 32.42
N ALA A 170 0.38 0.04 32.70
CA ALA A 170 -0.39 0.27 33.93
C ALA A 170 0.38 -0.12 35.19
N ILE A 171 1.12 -1.23 35.16
CA ILE A 171 1.95 -1.66 36.30
C ILE A 171 2.99 -0.58 36.68
N ILE A 172 3.52 0.15 35.69
CA ILE A 172 4.44 1.27 35.91
C ILE A 172 3.70 2.55 36.33
N ARG A 173 2.48 2.80 35.86
CA ARG A 173 1.63 3.91 36.34
C ARG A 173 1.22 3.74 37.81
N GLU A 174 1.14 2.50 38.29
CA GLU A 174 0.73 2.16 39.66
C GLU A 174 1.86 2.01 40.69
N SER A 175 3.12 2.28 40.34
CA SER A 175 4.23 2.24 41.32
C SER A 175 4.55 3.62 41.88
N PRO A 176 4.16 3.97 43.13
CA PRO A 176 4.63 5.17 43.77
C PRO A 176 5.99 4.90 44.44
N ASN A 177 6.97 5.73 44.12
CA ASN A 177 8.22 6.01 44.87
C ASN A 177 8.45 5.19 46.15
N LYS A 178 9.07 4.00 46.06
CA LYS A 178 9.80 3.43 47.21
C LYS A 178 11.21 4.00 47.23
N LYS A 179 11.36 5.07 48.01
CA LYS A 179 12.66 5.46 48.59
C LYS A 179 13.24 4.23 49.27
N LEU A 180 14.34 3.71 48.72
CA LEU A 180 15.14 2.68 49.38
C LEU A 180 15.61 3.25 50.73
N LYS A 181 15.06 2.72 51.84
CA LYS A 181 15.54 3.04 53.19
C LYS A 181 16.98 2.54 53.30
N ARG A 182 17.91 3.47 53.54
CA ARG A 182 19.23 3.19 54.11
C ARG A 182 19.02 2.39 55.40
N VAL A 183 19.51 1.16 55.43
CA VAL A 183 19.85 0.47 56.69
C VAL A 183 21.37 0.56 56.81
N THR A 184 21.82 1.57 57.54
CA THR A 184 23.11 1.51 58.22
C THR A 184 22.92 0.64 59.46
N ASN A 185 23.76 -0.38 59.62
CA ASN A 185 24.52 -0.53 60.85
C ASN A 185 25.82 -1.29 60.57
N LYS A 186 26.88 -0.68 61.10
CA LYS A 186 28.28 -1.10 61.09
C LYS A 186 28.48 -2.31 62.01
N GLU A 187 29.43 -3.17 61.70
CA GLU A 187 30.73 -3.25 62.39
C GLU A 187 31.53 -4.48 61.90
N GLY A 188 32.85 -4.35 61.79
CA GLY A 188 33.75 -5.51 61.85
C GLY A 188 34.75 -5.70 60.71
N THR A 189 35.78 -4.85 60.70
CA THR A 189 37.20 -5.23 60.49
C THR A 189 37.70 -5.93 59.20
N ASN A 190 38.45 -5.13 58.42
CA ASN A 190 39.78 -5.41 57.85
C ASN A 190 40.08 -6.82 57.29
N LYS A 191 40.25 -6.89 55.95
CA LYS A 191 41.52 -7.28 55.31
C LYS A 191 41.49 -7.00 53.81
N SER A 192 42.53 -6.30 53.37
CA SER A 192 42.98 -6.08 51.99
C SER A 192 43.43 -7.38 51.32
N ILE A 193 43.17 -7.53 50.01
CA ILE A 193 44.06 -8.11 49.00
C ILE A 193 43.63 -7.55 47.62
N GLU A 194 44.62 -7.09 46.87
CA GLU A 194 44.58 -6.64 45.48
C GLU A 194 44.67 -7.83 44.50
N ASP A 195 44.10 -7.59 43.31
CA ASP A 195 44.54 -7.98 41.96
C ASP A 195 44.53 -9.42 41.38
N ASN A 196 44.04 -9.42 40.12
CA ASN A 196 44.29 -10.28 38.96
C ASN A 196 43.85 -11.76 38.99
N ASP A 197 42.85 -12.14 38.18
CA ASP A 197 43.09 -12.68 36.82
C ASP A 197 41.82 -13.22 36.13
N VAL A 198 41.83 -13.01 34.81
CA VAL A 198 41.15 -13.65 33.69
C VAL A 198 40.41 -14.99 33.95
N ILE A 199 39.17 -15.10 33.45
CA ILE A 199 38.63 -16.37 32.93
C ILE A 199 38.03 -16.14 31.54
N VAL A 200 38.79 -16.58 30.54
CA VAL A 200 38.36 -16.96 29.19
C VAL A 200 37.61 -18.30 29.30
N ILE A 201 36.46 -18.44 28.64
CA ILE A 201 36.00 -19.75 28.15
C ILE A 201 35.61 -19.59 26.68
N SER A 202 36.26 -20.43 25.88
CA SER A 202 36.31 -20.53 24.43
C SER A 202 35.30 -21.56 23.90
N ASP A 203 35.10 -21.48 22.59
CA ASP A 203 34.31 -22.30 21.65
C ASP A 203 34.52 -23.82 21.68
N SER A 204 33.53 -24.56 21.14
CA SER A 204 33.55 -25.81 20.31
C SER A 204 32.21 -26.56 20.49
N GLU A 205 31.60 -27.29 19.55
CA GLU A 205 31.87 -27.70 18.17
C GLU A 205 30.56 -28.27 17.56
N GLU A 206 30.59 -28.40 16.24
CA GLU A 206 29.79 -29.16 15.25
C GLU A 206 28.77 -30.23 15.71
N GLU A 207 27.60 -30.27 15.04
CA GLU A 207 26.91 -31.52 14.68
C GLU A 207 26.27 -31.41 13.28
N ASP A 208 26.85 -32.12 12.32
CA ASP A 208 26.22 -32.56 11.07
C ASP A 208 25.14 -33.61 11.38
N ILE A 209 23.91 -33.43 10.88
CA ILE A 209 22.89 -34.49 10.88
C ILE A 209 22.42 -34.74 9.44
N SER A 210 22.73 -35.94 8.99
CA SER A 210 22.39 -36.64 7.75
C SER A 210 20.90 -36.51 7.32
N ILE A 211 20.68 -36.14 6.05
CA ILE A 211 19.38 -36.05 5.35
C ILE A 211 19.12 -37.33 4.54
N GLN A 212 19.31 -38.53 5.11
CA GLN A 212 19.13 -39.78 4.33
C GLN A 212 18.30 -40.90 4.99
N GLN A 213 17.52 -40.61 6.03
CA GLN A 213 16.70 -41.63 6.70
C GLN A 213 15.17 -41.39 6.69
N GLU A 214 14.67 -40.27 6.17
CA GLU A 214 13.21 -40.02 6.12
C GLU A 214 12.51 -40.55 4.85
N ASP A 215 13.23 -40.78 3.75
CA ASP A 215 12.62 -41.21 2.48
C ASP A 215 12.21 -42.70 2.46
N THR A 216 12.81 -43.56 3.29
CA THR A 216 12.54 -45.01 3.29
C THR A 216 11.31 -45.42 4.10
N LEU A 217 10.78 -44.53 4.96
CA LEU A 217 9.56 -44.81 5.73
C LEU A 217 8.28 -44.47 4.95
N ILE A 218 8.34 -43.49 4.05
CA ILE A 218 7.17 -43.01 3.27
C ILE A 218 6.78 -43.99 2.16
N GLU A 219 7.74 -44.68 1.53
CA GLU A 219 7.45 -45.67 0.48
C GLU A 219 6.76 -46.96 1.01
N SER A 220 6.88 -47.25 2.31
CA SER A 220 6.31 -48.46 2.92
C SER A 220 4.82 -48.33 3.30
N GLU A 221 4.29 -47.10 3.40
CA GLU A 221 2.88 -46.86 3.75
C GLU A 221 1.96 -46.71 2.53
N VAL A 222 2.49 -46.33 1.37
CA VAL A 222 1.71 -46.14 0.13
C VAL A 222 1.30 -47.46 -0.53
N SER A 223 2.01 -48.56 -0.24
CA SER A 223 1.75 -49.89 -0.83
C SER A 223 0.59 -50.68 -0.19
N LYS A 224 -0.09 -50.13 0.82
CA LYS A 224 -1.20 -50.81 1.53
C LYS A 224 -2.61 -50.51 1.00
N PHE A 225 -2.78 -49.58 0.06
CA PHE A 225 -4.11 -49.12 -0.37
C PHE A 225 -4.47 -49.41 -1.84
N SER A 226 -3.66 -50.16 -2.58
CA SER A 226 -3.83 -50.35 -4.03
C SER A 226 -4.44 -51.69 -4.47
N ASN A 227 -5.00 -52.51 -3.56
CA ASN A 227 -5.59 -53.80 -3.94
C ASN A 227 -7.00 -54.00 -3.39
N LEU A 228 -8.04 -53.63 -4.15
CA LEU A 228 -9.35 -54.32 -4.19
C LEU A 228 -10.23 -53.75 -5.33
N ALA A 229 -10.57 -54.61 -6.28
CA ALA A 229 -11.50 -54.39 -7.40
C ALA A 229 -12.54 -55.52 -7.43
N THR A 230 -13.78 -55.23 -7.88
CA THR A 230 -14.80 -56.07 -8.59
C THR A 230 -16.20 -55.40 -8.46
N ASP A 231 -16.86 -54.91 -9.52
CA ASP A 231 -17.77 -55.54 -10.52
C ASP A 231 -19.26 -55.69 -10.09
N LEU A 232 -20.22 -55.09 -10.85
CA LEU A 232 -21.42 -55.74 -11.48
C LEU A 232 -22.43 -54.77 -12.16
N ASN A 233 -23.34 -55.36 -12.96
CA ASN A 233 -24.03 -54.90 -14.19
C ASN A 233 -25.58 -54.71 -14.08
N ASN A 234 -26.20 -54.15 -15.16
CA ASN A 234 -27.63 -54.21 -15.64
C ASN A 234 -28.69 -53.26 -15.00
N SER A 235 -29.82 -52.80 -15.60
CA SER A 235 -30.45 -52.67 -16.95
C SER A 235 -31.95 -52.33 -16.72
N PHE A 236 -32.57 -51.31 -17.38
CA PHE A 236 -33.91 -51.29 -18.04
C PHE A 236 -34.59 -49.89 -18.21
N MET A 237 -35.30 -49.77 -19.35
CA MET A 237 -36.14 -48.68 -19.94
C MET A 237 -37.38 -48.28 -19.06
N GLU A 238 -38.21 -47.23 -19.26
CA GLU A 238 -38.76 -46.59 -20.47
C GLU A 238 -39.60 -45.30 -20.14
N ASN A 239 -39.63 -44.34 -21.08
CA ASN A 239 -40.52 -43.18 -21.37
C ASN A 239 -41.78 -42.83 -20.54
N ILE A 240 -42.07 -41.51 -20.33
CA ILE A 240 -43.31 -40.77 -20.78
C ILE A 240 -43.03 -39.24 -20.83
N HIS A 241 -43.42 -38.60 -21.95
CA HIS A 241 -43.45 -37.14 -22.17
C HIS A 241 -44.74 -36.49 -21.63
N GLN A 242 -44.67 -35.32 -20.96
CA GLN A 242 -45.35 -34.05 -21.31
C GLN A 242 -45.20 -32.94 -20.23
N PRO A 243 -45.34 -31.65 -20.60
CA PRO A 243 -44.77 -30.52 -19.86
C PRO A 243 -45.77 -29.77 -18.98
N GLY A 244 -45.26 -29.17 -17.91
CA GLY A 244 -45.87 -28.02 -17.25
C GLY A 244 -46.44 -28.30 -15.88
N THR A 245 -45.58 -28.24 -14.86
CA THR A 245 -45.87 -27.64 -13.55
C THR A 245 -44.56 -27.55 -12.75
N ASN A 246 -44.40 -26.45 -12.02
CA ASN A 246 -43.31 -26.24 -11.07
C ASN A 246 -43.27 -27.39 -10.08
N ASP A 247 -42.21 -28.21 -10.08
CA ASP A 247 -42.06 -29.27 -9.09
C ASP A 247 -40.66 -29.29 -8.47
N PHE A 248 -40.67 -29.20 -7.15
CA PHE A 248 -39.56 -29.24 -6.20
C PHE A 248 -38.81 -30.60 -6.21
N ALA A 249 -39.18 -31.52 -7.11
CA ALA A 249 -38.65 -32.87 -7.24
C ALA A 249 -37.37 -32.98 -8.10
N LEU A 250 -36.99 -31.92 -8.83
CA LEU A 250 -35.74 -31.88 -9.60
C LEU A 250 -34.46 -31.81 -8.74
N LEU A 251 -34.58 -31.68 -7.42
CA LEU A 251 -33.46 -31.69 -6.47
C LEU A 251 -33.01 -33.10 -6.04
N LEU A 252 -33.74 -34.16 -6.40
CA LEU A 252 -33.46 -35.53 -5.89
C LEU A 252 -32.96 -36.54 -6.92
N ASN A 253 -32.96 -36.24 -8.22
CA ASN A 253 -32.40 -37.15 -9.24
C ASN A 253 -30.98 -36.73 -9.65
N LYS A 254 -30.01 -37.31 -8.95
CA LYS A 254 -28.58 -37.14 -9.22
C LYS A 254 -28.06 -38.38 -9.95
N ASP A 255 -28.35 -38.52 -11.25
CA ASP A 255 -27.73 -39.54 -12.10
C ASP A 255 -26.62 -38.93 -12.97
N SER A 256 -25.39 -39.08 -12.45
CA SER A 256 -24.16 -39.48 -13.15
C SER A 256 -23.95 -39.05 -14.62
N SER A 257 -23.60 -37.79 -14.84
CA SER A 257 -22.64 -37.39 -15.89
C SER A 257 -21.22 -37.34 -15.31
N PRO A 258 -20.15 -37.68 -16.05
CA PRO A 258 -18.83 -37.90 -15.49
C PRO A 258 -18.33 -36.60 -14.85
N SER A 259 -18.09 -36.66 -13.54
CA SER A 259 -17.57 -35.53 -12.79
C SER A 259 -16.18 -35.17 -13.35
N PRO A 260 -15.93 -33.91 -13.75
CA PRO A 260 -14.56 -33.43 -13.73
C PRO A 260 -14.11 -33.55 -12.27
N LYS A 261 -12.91 -34.10 -12.02
CA LYS A 261 -12.31 -34.19 -10.69
C LYS A 261 -12.32 -32.80 -10.04
N THR A 262 -13.37 -32.48 -9.28
CA THR A 262 -13.49 -31.23 -8.54
C THR A 262 -12.56 -31.33 -7.34
N PRO A 263 -11.58 -30.42 -7.19
CA PRO A 263 -10.79 -30.34 -5.98
C PRO A 263 -11.73 -30.02 -4.80
N GLN A 264 -11.51 -30.70 -3.68
CA GLN A 264 -12.24 -30.56 -2.43
C GLN A 264 -12.28 -29.10 -1.94
N SER A 265 -13.41 -28.73 -1.33
CA SER A 265 -13.76 -27.43 -0.70
C SER A 265 -13.65 -26.19 -1.59
N GLN A 266 -14.68 -25.93 -2.40
CA GLN A 266 -14.86 -24.63 -3.05
C GLN A 266 -15.98 -23.90 -2.32
N GLY A 267 -15.64 -23.05 -1.34
CA GLY A 267 -16.61 -22.21 -0.62
C GLY A 267 -17.35 -21.20 -1.51
N ILE A 268 -17.93 -20.16 -0.91
CA ILE A 268 -18.83 -19.23 -1.60
C ILE A 268 -18.16 -18.55 -2.81
N ARG A 269 -18.93 -18.46 -3.90
CA ARG A 269 -18.55 -17.83 -5.16
C ARG A 269 -19.52 -16.73 -5.54
N ILE A 270 -19.04 -15.76 -6.31
CA ILE A 270 -19.84 -14.72 -6.95
C ILE A 270 -19.53 -14.74 -8.44
N PHE A 271 -20.54 -15.04 -9.28
CA PHE A 271 -20.35 -15.26 -10.73
C PHE A 271 -19.18 -16.21 -11.03
N ASP A 272 -19.19 -17.37 -10.36
CA ASP A 272 -18.22 -18.46 -10.49
C ASP A 272 -16.79 -18.15 -10.01
N GLU A 273 -16.53 -16.97 -9.47
CA GLU A 273 -15.24 -16.58 -8.87
C GLU A 273 -15.26 -16.69 -7.34
N PRO A 274 -14.16 -17.09 -6.72
CA PRO A 274 -14.06 -17.08 -5.26
C PRO A 274 -14.16 -15.65 -4.72
N ILE A 275 -14.77 -15.50 -3.55
CA ILE A 275 -14.79 -14.24 -2.80
C ILE A 275 -13.35 -13.72 -2.61
N LEU A 276 -13.18 -12.40 -2.70
CA LEU A 276 -11.88 -11.74 -2.61
C LEU A 276 -11.13 -12.10 -1.32
N SER A 277 -11.80 -12.12 -0.16
CA SER A 277 -11.14 -12.45 1.12
C SER A 277 -10.57 -13.87 1.15
N ILE A 278 -11.28 -14.84 0.57
CA ILE A 278 -10.76 -16.21 0.40
C ILE A 278 -9.55 -16.19 -0.53
N ARG A 279 -9.65 -15.46 -1.66
CA ARG A 279 -8.58 -15.41 -2.66
C ARG A 279 -7.30 -14.78 -2.14
N LEU A 280 -7.41 -13.75 -1.30
CA LEU A 280 -6.28 -13.06 -0.67
C LEU A 280 -5.71 -13.81 0.54
N ASN A 281 -6.39 -14.86 1.04
CA ASN A 281 -5.98 -15.55 2.24
C ASN A 281 -4.72 -16.39 1.98
N PRO A 282 -3.56 -16.04 2.58
CA PRO A 282 -2.30 -16.73 2.35
C PRO A 282 -2.27 -18.16 2.92
N LYS A 283 -3.24 -18.54 3.77
CA LYS A 283 -3.39 -19.93 4.26
C LYS A 283 -4.06 -20.83 3.23
N LEU A 284 -4.93 -20.26 2.40
CA LEU A 284 -5.74 -21.01 1.43
C LEU A 284 -5.13 -20.94 0.03
N ASN A 285 -4.43 -19.84 -0.29
CA ASN A 285 -3.97 -19.52 -1.62
C ASN A 285 -2.53 -19.01 -1.63
N ASN A 286 -1.86 -19.21 -2.77
CA ASN A 286 -0.57 -18.56 -3.07
C ASN A 286 -0.75 -17.12 -3.60
N PHE A 287 -1.89 -16.47 -3.33
CA PHE A 287 -2.20 -15.12 -3.75
C PHE A 287 -2.61 -14.32 -2.51
N ASP A 288 -2.00 -13.16 -2.30
CA ASP A 288 -2.20 -12.32 -1.12
C ASP A 288 -2.38 -10.84 -1.54
N LEU A 289 -2.64 -9.98 -0.56
CA LEU A 289 -2.83 -8.55 -0.81
C LEU A 289 -1.60 -7.90 -1.47
N TRP A 290 -0.39 -8.35 -1.16
CA TRP A 290 0.81 -7.82 -1.80
C TRP A 290 0.92 -8.20 -3.27
N ARG A 291 0.52 -9.43 -3.63
CA ARG A 291 0.41 -9.86 -5.04
C ARG A 291 -0.71 -9.13 -5.77
N LEU A 292 -1.80 -8.77 -5.08
CA LEU A 292 -2.82 -7.88 -5.64
C LEU A 292 -2.28 -6.48 -5.93
N VAL A 293 -1.53 -5.89 -4.99
CA VAL A 293 -0.84 -4.60 -5.19
C VAL A 293 0.11 -4.67 -6.39
N ASN A 294 0.92 -5.73 -6.45
CA ASN A 294 1.86 -5.96 -7.55
C ASN A 294 1.13 -6.09 -8.90
N TRP A 295 0.03 -6.85 -8.94
CA TRP A 295 -0.81 -7.03 -10.13
C TRP A 295 -1.45 -5.72 -10.59
N THR A 296 -1.95 -4.92 -9.65
CA THR A 296 -2.57 -3.62 -9.91
C THR A 296 -1.59 -2.69 -10.62
N PHE A 297 -0.37 -2.56 -10.09
CA PHE A 297 0.64 -1.67 -10.66
C PHE A 297 1.29 -2.24 -11.93
N PHE A 298 1.33 -3.55 -12.11
CA PHE A 298 1.67 -4.13 -13.40
C PHE A 298 0.66 -3.75 -14.49
N CYS A 299 -0.64 -3.84 -14.18
CA CYS A 299 -1.70 -3.45 -15.11
C CYS A 299 -1.65 -1.96 -15.45
N SER A 300 -1.34 -1.09 -14.48
CA SER A 300 -1.14 0.35 -14.71
C SER A 300 0.01 0.62 -15.67
N GLY A 301 1.10 -0.17 -15.60
CA GLY A 301 2.21 -0.05 -16.53
C GLY A 301 1.83 -0.49 -17.94
N LYS A 302 1.24 -1.68 -18.07
CA LYS A 302 0.88 -2.30 -19.35
C LYS A 302 -0.18 -1.54 -20.13
N SER A 303 -1.11 -0.86 -19.45
CA SER A 303 -2.10 -0.04 -20.14
C SER A 303 -1.45 1.14 -20.87
N ASN A 304 -0.38 1.72 -20.33
CA ASN A 304 0.32 2.87 -20.92
C ASN A 304 1.24 2.51 -22.11
N ASP A 305 1.45 1.23 -22.42
CA ASP A 305 2.23 0.79 -23.58
C ASP A 305 1.59 1.23 -24.92
N VAL A 306 0.30 1.58 -24.93
CA VAL A 306 -0.44 1.94 -26.16
C VAL A 306 -1.22 3.24 -26.01
N PHE A 307 -1.23 4.03 -27.09
CA PHE A 307 -1.84 5.37 -27.18
C PHE A 307 -3.37 5.43 -26.95
N ASP A 308 -4.06 4.28 -26.89
CA ASP A 308 -5.50 4.15 -26.64
C ASP A 308 -5.73 3.04 -25.60
N SER A 309 -5.59 3.40 -24.32
CA SER A 309 -5.59 2.49 -23.18
C SER A 309 -6.92 2.44 -22.43
N THR A 310 -7.77 3.47 -22.56
CA THR A 310 -9.01 3.66 -21.78
C THR A 310 -10.02 2.52 -21.91
N TYR A 311 -9.96 1.74 -22.98
CA TYR A 311 -10.85 0.59 -23.20
C TYR A 311 -10.13 -0.76 -23.16
N ARG A 312 -8.84 -0.78 -22.78
CA ARG A 312 -8.09 -2.03 -22.63
C ARG A 312 -8.47 -2.72 -21.33
N ASN A 313 -8.45 -4.04 -21.34
CA ASN A 313 -8.63 -4.86 -20.16
C ASN A 313 -7.61 -4.51 -19.08
N CYS A 314 -6.35 -4.21 -19.42
CA CYS A 314 -5.35 -3.76 -18.44
C CYS A 314 -5.79 -2.50 -17.68
N HIS A 315 -6.32 -1.48 -18.37
CA HIS A 315 -6.82 -0.26 -17.73
C HIS A 315 -8.04 -0.55 -16.85
N LEU A 316 -9.01 -1.31 -17.36
CA LEU A 316 -10.22 -1.65 -16.61
C LEU A 316 -9.92 -2.51 -15.37
N ILE A 317 -8.97 -3.44 -15.48
CA ILE A 317 -8.47 -4.24 -14.36
C ILE A 317 -7.73 -3.33 -13.35
N TYR A 318 -6.87 -2.43 -13.83
CA TYR A 318 -6.18 -1.46 -12.99
C TYR A 318 -7.17 -0.59 -12.21
N THR A 319 -8.12 0.05 -12.88
CA THR A 319 -9.11 0.94 -12.23
C THR A 319 -9.94 0.23 -11.17
N ALA A 320 -10.33 -1.03 -11.41
CA ALA A 320 -11.07 -1.82 -10.42
C ALA A 320 -10.21 -2.15 -9.20
N HIS A 321 -9.03 -2.73 -9.42
CA HIS A 321 -8.16 -3.13 -8.31
C HIS A 321 -7.54 -1.95 -7.57
N SER A 322 -7.24 -0.84 -8.26
CA SER A 322 -6.68 0.35 -7.61
C SER A 322 -7.67 0.96 -6.63
N ALA A 323 -8.97 1.02 -6.98
CA ALA A 323 -10.04 1.47 -6.09
C ALA A 323 -10.19 0.53 -4.88
N THR A 324 -10.24 -0.78 -5.10
CA THR A 324 -10.32 -1.78 -4.01
C THR A 324 -9.11 -1.70 -3.09
N VAL A 325 -7.89 -1.66 -3.64
CA VAL A 325 -6.65 -1.54 -2.85
C VAL A 325 -6.64 -0.22 -2.08
N HIS A 326 -7.10 0.89 -2.68
CA HIS A 326 -7.23 2.17 -2.00
C HIS A 326 -8.14 2.07 -0.75
N GLN A 327 -9.30 1.44 -0.89
CA GLN A 327 -10.25 1.21 0.21
C GLN A 327 -9.66 0.32 1.31
N LEU A 328 -8.97 -0.77 0.95
CA LEU A 328 -8.28 -1.64 1.91
C LEU A 328 -7.20 -0.87 2.69
N PHE A 329 -6.43 -0.01 2.01
CA PHE A 329 -5.41 0.82 2.67
C PHE A 329 -6.00 1.98 3.48
N ASN A 330 -7.20 2.48 3.18
CA ASN A 330 -7.94 3.39 4.08
C ASN A 330 -8.26 2.71 5.41
N ILE A 331 -8.69 1.45 5.39
CA ILE A 331 -8.97 0.65 6.59
C ILE A 331 -7.67 0.39 7.37
N ILE A 332 -6.59 0.00 6.69
CA ILE A 332 -5.27 -0.22 7.32
C ILE A 332 -4.75 1.06 7.97
N GLU A 333 -4.87 2.21 7.30
CA GLU A 333 -4.45 3.50 7.84
C GLU A 333 -5.24 3.88 9.11
N PHE A 334 -6.57 3.72 9.06
CA PHE A 334 -7.42 3.97 10.22
C PHE A 334 -7.06 3.03 11.38
N ASN A 335 -6.98 1.71 11.13
CA ASN A 335 -6.60 0.71 12.13
C ASN A 335 -5.24 1.03 12.75
N LEU A 336 -4.24 1.43 11.96
CA LEU A 336 -2.92 1.78 12.47
C LEU A 336 -3.01 2.90 13.51
N ILE A 337 -3.71 3.99 13.22
CA ILE A 337 -3.81 5.12 14.15
C ILE A 337 -4.67 4.75 15.36
N HIS A 338 -5.83 4.12 15.13
CA HIS A 338 -6.78 3.74 16.16
C HIS A 338 -6.17 2.77 17.19
N GLU A 339 -5.60 1.66 16.72
CA GLU A 339 -4.99 0.65 17.59
C GLU A 339 -3.76 1.19 18.34
N LEU A 340 -2.98 2.10 17.74
CA LEU A 340 -1.87 2.74 18.42
C LEU A 340 -2.36 3.69 19.53
N GLN A 341 -3.44 4.45 19.27
CA GLN A 341 -4.08 5.30 20.29
C GLN A 341 -4.61 4.46 21.46
N ASP A 342 -5.24 3.33 21.16
CA ASP A 342 -5.75 2.40 22.18
C ASP A 342 -4.61 1.73 22.96
N THR A 343 -3.58 1.23 22.26
CA THR A 343 -2.41 0.56 22.85
C THR A 343 -1.71 1.48 23.86
N PHE A 344 -1.59 2.77 23.58
CA PHE A 344 -0.98 3.74 24.48
C PHE A 344 -1.98 4.43 25.42
N SER A 345 -3.28 4.21 25.21
CA SER A 345 -4.40 4.86 25.90
C SER A 345 -4.29 6.39 25.85
N ILE A 346 -4.17 6.92 24.64
CA ILE A 346 -3.97 8.35 24.37
C ILE A 346 -5.03 8.89 23.41
N LYS A 347 -5.31 10.19 23.52
CA LYS A 347 -6.16 10.92 22.57
C LYS A 347 -5.36 11.76 21.57
N GLU A 348 -4.06 11.97 21.85
CA GLU A 348 -3.16 12.71 20.96
C GLU A 348 -2.58 11.80 19.85
N GLN A 349 -1.87 12.40 18.90
CA GLN A 349 -1.18 11.66 17.83
C GLN A 349 -0.13 10.71 18.43
N PRO A 350 -0.11 9.42 18.04
CA PRO A 350 0.76 8.41 18.66
C PRO A 350 2.27 8.71 18.61
N LEU A 351 2.77 9.22 17.49
CA LEU A 351 4.18 9.60 17.40
C LEU A 351 4.51 10.80 18.31
N THR A 352 3.65 11.82 18.36
CA THR A 352 3.82 12.95 19.30
C THR A 352 3.94 12.48 20.75
N TRP A 353 3.12 11.51 21.15
CA TRP A 353 3.21 10.90 22.47
C TRP A 353 4.52 10.14 22.68
N LEU A 354 4.91 9.29 21.71
CA LEU A 354 6.10 8.44 21.77
C LEU A 354 7.36 9.28 22.03
N PHE A 355 7.50 10.40 21.32
CA PHE A 355 8.67 11.27 21.42
C PHE A 355 8.70 12.17 22.66
N LYS A 356 7.58 12.29 23.40
CA LYS A 356 7.59 12.86 24.75
C LYS A 356 8.15 11.89 25.80
N GLN A 357 8.28 10.60 25.49
CA GLN A 357 8.68 9.57 26.45
C GLN A 357 10.21 9.41 26.57
N SER A 358 10.66 8.85 27.70
CA SER A 358 12.06 8.46 27.91
C SER A 358 12.49 7.37 26.93
N THR A 359 13.81 7.26 26.69
CA THR A 359 14.41 6.24 25.81
C THR A 359 14.00 4.81 26.18
N ALA A 360 13.98 4.48 27.48
CA ALA A 360 13.55 3.17 27.96
C ALA A 360 12.08 2.87 27.63
N ARG A 361 11.19 3.85 27.81
CA ARG A 361 9.76 3.69 27.49
C ARG A 361 9.49 3.62 25.99
N ARG A 362 10.30 4.33 25.18
CA ARG A 362 10.27 4.21 23.71
C ARG A 362 10.65 2.80 23.26
N SER A 363 11.70 2.20 23.85
CA SER A 363 12.09 0.82 23.53
C SER A 363 10.97 -0.17 23.82
N LEU A 364 10.29 -0.05 24.97
CA LEU A 364 9.16 -0.91 25.30
C LEU A 364 7.96 -0.71 24.36
N ALA A 365 7.68 0.54 23.98
CA ALA A 365 6.63 0.84 23.01
C ALA A 365 6.95 0.25 21.62
N MET A 366 8.22 0.26 21.20
CA MET A 366 8.67 -0.39 19.96
C MET A 366 8.35 -1.89 19.97
N ASP A 367 8.69 -2.58 21.05
CA ASP A 367 8.44 -4.02 21.18
C ASP A 367 6.92 -4.31 21.14
N GLN A 368 6.12 -3.50 21.84
CA GLN A 368 4.66 -3.60 21.81
C GLN A 368 4.09 -3.41 20.40
N VAL A 369 4.53 -2.41 19.65
CA VAL A 369 4.06 -2.17 18.27
C VAL A 369 4.44 -3.31 17.34
N LEU A 370 5.62 -3.89 17.52
CA LEU A 370 6.10 -5.00 16.69
C LEU A 370 5.33 -6.30 16.93
N GLU A 371 5.02 -6.57 18.19
CA GLU A 371 4.32 -7.77 18.64
C GLU A 371 2.79 -7.65 18.53
N ASN A 372 2.25 -6.44 18.41
CA ASN A 372 0.81 -6.24 18.32
C ASN A 372 0.22 -6.92 17.07
N SER A 373 -0.62 -7.94 17.31
CA SER A 373 -1.34 -8.68 16.29
C SER A 373 -2.60 -7.96 15.80
N SER A 374 -3.10 -6.96 16.53
CA SER A 374 -4.26 -6.17 16.10
C SER A 374 -3.92 -5.16 15.00
N LEU A 375 -2.64 -4.81 14.86
CA LEU A 375 -2.15 -3.95 13.78
C LEU A 375 -2.17 -4.71 12.44
N LEU A 376 -3.15 -4.40 11.60
CA LEU A 376 -3.31 -4.99 10.28
C LEU A 376 -2.04 -4.78 9.43
N LEU A 377 -1.43 -3.61 9.50
CA LEU A 377 -0.17 -3.32 8.79
C LEU A 377 0.98 -4.22 9.25
N SER A 378 1.10 -4.48 10.56
CA SER A 378 2.14 -5.36 11.11
C SER A 378 1.97 -6.79 10.60
N SER A 379 0.74 -7.28 10.62
CA SER A 379 0.37 -8.60 10.07
C SER A 379 0.65 -8.68 8.57
N LEU A 380 0.29 -7.65 7.81
CA LEU A 380 0.54 -7.55 6.38
C LEU A 380 2.03 -7.54 6.05
N LEU A 381 2.85 -6.75 6.75
CA LEU A 381 4.30 -6.71 6.53
C LEU A 381 4.98 -8.05 6.86
N LYS A 382 4.49 -8.77 7.89
CA LYS A 382 4.99 -10.11 8.20
C LYS A 382 4.76 -11.12 7.07
N GLN A 383 3.79 -10.88 6.16
CA GLN A 383 3.55 -11.75 5.00
C GLN A 383 4.73 -11.74 4.01
N PHE A 384 5.57 -10.70 4.04
CA PHE A 384 6.83 -10.74 3.31
C PHE A 384 7.77 -11.85 3.82
N GLY A 385 7.56 -12.43 4.99
CA GLY A 385 8.36 -13.53 5.53
C GLY A 385 9.72 -13.09 6.05
N GLN A 386 10.59 -14.05 6.38
CA GLN A 386 11.97 -13.77 6.83
C GLN A 386 12.95 -13.73 5.64
N PRO A 387 14.05 -12.96 5.71
CA PRO A 387 14.44 -12.05 6.80
C PRO A 387 13.74 -10.67 6.73
N ARG A 388 13.54 -10.03 7.88
CA ARG A 388 12.93 -8.68 7.99
C ARG A 388 13.67 -7.60 7.22
N SER A 389 14.98 -7.77 7.04
CA SER A 389 15.83 -6.86 6.26
C SER A 389 15.36 -6.65 4.83
N LYS A 390 14.63 -7.63 4.25
CA LYS A 390 14.14 -7.58 2.87
C LYS A 390 12.71 -7.04 2.73
N TRP A 391 12.05 -6.64 3.82
CA TRP A 391 10.66 -6.17 3.76
C TRP A 391 10.51 -4.93 2.89
N PHE A 392 11.39 -3.94 3.07
CA PHE A 392 11.30 -2.69 2.31
C PHE A 392 11.72 -2.83 0.84
N ASP A 393 12.67 -3.71 0.53
CA ASP A 393 13.04 -4.04 -0.84
C ASP A 393 11.85 -4.70 -1.57
N ARG A 394 11.23 -5.74 -0.97
CA ARG A 394 10.04 -6.40 -1.52
C ARG A 394 8.84 -5.45 -1.68
N LEU A 395 8.62 -4.59 -0.69
CA LEU A 395 7.61 -3.53 -0.77
C LEU A 395 7.87 -2.61 -1.97
N ALA A 396 9.09 -2.12 -2.12
CA ALA A 396 9.47 -1.25 -3.23
C ALA A 396 9.36 -1.98 -4.59
N GLU A 397 9.68 -3.27 -4.67
CA GLU A 397 9.47 -4.04 -5.90
C GLU A 397 8.01 -4.09 -6.33
N TYR A 398 7.09 -4.38 -5.40
CA TYR A 398 5.67 -4.44 -5.72
C TYR A 398 5.06 -3.06 -5.99
N VAL A 399 5.40 -2.05 -5.17
CA VAL A 399 4.84 -0.71 -5.28
C VAL A 399 5.38 0.08 -6.47
N PHE A 400 6.56 -0.26 -7.02
CA PHE A 400 7.12 0.41 -8.22
C PHE A 400 7.00 -0.41 -9.51
N ASN A 401 6.34 -1.57 -9.50
CA ASN A 401 6.11 -2.33 -10.73
C ASN A 401 5.31 -1.50 -11.75
N GLY A 402 5.57 -1.72 -13.05
CA GLY A 402 4.92 -1.01 -14.16
C GLY A 402 5.46 0.39 -14.48
N LEU A 403 6.40 0.93 -13.69
CA LEU A 403 7.00 2.27 -13.93
C LEU A 403 8.36 2.22 -14.63
N THR A 404 9.03 1.07 -14.61
CA THR A 404 10.32 0.87 -15.29
C THR A 404 10.13 0.05 -16.56
N SER A 405 10.87 0.38 -17.62
CA SER A 405 10.80 -0.34 -18.88
C SER A 405 11.27 -1.79 -18.72
N LYS A 406 10.35 -2.72 -19.06
CA LYS A 406 10.52 -4.20 -19.15
C LYS A 406 10.53 -4.96 -17.82
N THR A 407 9.33 -5.18 -17.27
CA THR A 407 9.05 -6.43 -16.56
C THR A 407 8.44 -7.43 -17.54
N ASP A 408 9.28 -8.32 -18.10
CA ASP A 408 8.81 -9.42 -18.97
C ASP A 408 8.04 -10.48 -18.17
N VAL A 409 8.22 -10.50 -16.85
CA VAL A 409 7.55 -11.42 -15.95
C VAL A 409 6.16 -10.90 -15.59
N ILE A 410 5.12 -11.57 -16.09
CA ILE A 410 3.73 -11.33 -15.70
C ILE A 410 3.55 -11.80 -14.25
N PRO A 411 3.11 -10.93 -13.31
CA PRO A 411 2.84 -11.33 -11.94
C PRO A 411 1.71 -12.35 -11.84
N ALA A 412 1.57 -12.98 -10.67
CA ALA A 412 0.36 -13.73 -10.37
C ALA A 412 -0.88 -12.82 -10.48
N THR A 413 -1.99 -13.36 -10.96
CA THR A 413 -3.26 -12.62 -11.12
C THR A 413 -4.23 -12.95 -10.00
N CYS A 414 -5.12 -12.00 -9.69
CA CYS A 414 -6.17 -12.22 -8.70
C CYS A 414 -7.11 -13.32 -9.19
N TYR A 415 -7.57 -13.20 -10.44
CA TYR A 415 -8.40 -14.20 -11.09
C TYR A 415 -7.73 -14.71 -12.37
N GLU A 416 -7.87 -16.00 -12.68
CA GLU A 416 -7.25 -16.60 -13.88
C GLU A 416 -7.76 -15.93 -15.17
N ARG A 417 -9.03 -15.53 -15.19
CA ARG A 417 -9.69 -14.89 -16.34
C ARG A 417 -9.09 -13.55 -16.73
N GLU A 418 -8.52 -12.81 -15.77
CA GLU A 418 -7.84 -11.54 -16.05
C GLU A 418 -6.64 -11.74 -16.98
N LYS A 419 -5.94 -12.87 -16.81
CA LYS A 419 -4.83 -13.24 -17.68
C LYS A 419 -5.29 -13.50 -19.11
N ASP A 420 -6.45 -14.13 -19.27
CA ASP A 420 -7.03 -14.41 -20.59
C ASP A 420 -7.54 -13.14 -21.28
N LEU A 421 -8.11 -12.19 -20.52
CA LEU A 421 -8.52 -10.89 -21.05
C LEU A 421 -7.32 -10.08 -21.58
N ILE A 422 -6.21 -10.05 -20.84
CA ILE A 422 -5.01 -9.32 -21.26
C ILE A 422 -4.40 -9.95 -22.52
N LYS A 423 -4.35 -11.29 -22.63
CA LYS A 423 -3.89 -11.97 -23.85
C LYS A 423 -4.72 -11.61 -25.09
N LYS A 424 -6.03 -11.36 -24.93
CA LYS A 424 -6.91 -10.95 -26.05
C LYS A 424 -6.59 -9.55 -26.56
N ASP A 425 -6.21 -8.64 -25.67
CA ASP A 425 -5.80 -7.28 -26.05
C ASP A 425 -4.50 -7.27 -26.86
N GLU A 426 -3.58 -8.18 -26.56
CA GLU A 426 -2.32 -8.32 -27.30
C GLU A 426 -2.56 -8.72 -28.76
N GLY A 427 -3.56 -9.58 -29.03
CA GLY A 427 -3.96 -9.98 -30.37
C GLY A 427 -4.64 -8.88 -31.20
N LEU A 428 -5.28 -7.90 -30.55
CA LEU A 428 -6.00 -6.79 -31.21
C LEU A 428 -5.10 -5.59 -31.55
N SER A 429 -3.87 -5.56 -31.00
CA SER A 429 -2.88 -4.49 -31.14
C SER A 429 -2.52 -4.14 -32.60
N HIS A 430 -2.69 -5.08 -33.54
CA HIS A 430 -2.21 -4.93 -34.92
C HIS A 430 -3.16 -4.16 -35.87
N GLN A 431 -4.39 -3.82 -35.46
CA GLN A 431 -5.42 -3.33 -36.41
C GLN A 431 -5.94 -1.90 -36.22
N ARG A 432 -5.56 -1.14 -35.18
CA ARG A 432 -6.18 0.18 -34.94
C ARG A 432 -5.26 1.35 -35.30
N LYS A 433 -5.39 1.84 -36.53
CA LYS A 433 -4.83 3.14 -36.96
C LYS A 433 -5.79 4.29 -36.59
N LYS A 434 -5.21 5.33 -35.97
CA LYS A 434 -5.61 6.76 -36.00
C LYS A 434 -7.10 7.08 -35.71
N LYS A 435 -7.43 7.19 -34.43
CA LYS A 435 -8.40 8.18 -33.95
C LYS A 435 -7.77 8.90 -32.76
N LYS A 436 -7.97 10.22 -32.67
CA LYS A 436 -7.49 11.05 -31.55
C LYS A 436 -8.35 10.71 -30.33
N TYR A 437 -7.84 9.84 -29.47
CA TYR A 437 -8.45 9.54 -28.18
C TYR A 437 -7.71 10.24 -27.05
N THR A 438 -8.41 10.43 -25.93
CA THR A 438 -7.90 11.04 -24.70
C THR A 438 -6.76 10.21 -24.12
N PHE A 439 -5.61 10.85 -23.90
CA PHE A 439 -4.46 10.22 -23.26
C PHE A 439 -4.76 10.01 -21.77
N TYR A 440 -5.06 8.79 -21.35
CA TYR A 440 -5.13 8.42 -19.94
C TYR A 440 -3.80 7.77 -19.53
N ASN A 441 -3.16 8.30 -18.49
CA ASN A 441 -1.89 7.79 -17.96
C ASN A 441 -2.14 7.13 -16.61
N ASP A 442 -2.37 5.81 -16.62
CA ASP A 442 -2.61 5.02 -15.41
C ASP A 442 -1.42 5.09 -14.44
N ASN A 443 -0.19 5.27 -14.95
CA ASN A 443 0.98 5.38 -14.10
C ASN A 443 0.97 6.71 -13.33
N MET A 444 0.52 7.80 -13.97
CA MET A 444 0.32 9.09 -13.30
C MET A 444 -0.73 8.97 -12.19
N ASP A 445 -1.91 8.46 -12.52
CA ASP A 445 -2.99 8.24 -11.56
C ASP A 445 -2.57 7.33 -10.39
N SER A 446 -1.79 6.29 -10.68
CA SER A 446 -1.32 5.34 -9.67
C SER A 446 -0.39 5.95 -8.62
N MET A 447 0.24 7.12 -8.88
CA MET A 447 1.17 7.76 -7.94
C MET A 447 0.52 8.06 -6.59
N LYS A 448 -0.78 8.43 -6.59
CA LYS A 448 -1.55 8.69 -5.38
C LYS A 448 -1.63 7.45 -4.48
N LEU A 449 -1.93 6.29 -5.06
CA LEU A 449 -2.01 5.04 -4.32
C LEU A 449 -0.63 4.57 -3.87
N ARG A 450 0.40 4.69 -4.72
CA ARG A 450 1.80 4.36 -4.37
C ARG A 450 2.28 5.20 -3.19
N PHE A 451 2.02 6.51 -3.21
CA PHE A 451 2.33 7.41 -2.10
C PHE A 451 1.63 6.97 -0.82
N LYS A 452 0.32 6.70 -0.87
CA LYS A 452 -0.45 6.27 0.29
C LYS A 452 0.13 5.02 0.95
N ILE A 453 0.41 3.97 0.16
CA ILE A 453 0.99 2.70 0.66
C ILE A 453 2.33 2.97 1.34
N LEU A 454 3.24 3.70 0.68
CA LEU A 454 4.58 3.97 1.22
C LEU A 454 4.54 4.89 2.44
N ASN A 455 3.64 5.88 2.45
CA ASN A 455 3.49 6.80 3.57
C ASN A 455 2.97 6.09 4.83
N ILE A 456 2.03 5.15 4.69
CA ILE A 456 1.53 4.34 5.81
C ILE A 456 2.66 3.49 6.40
N VAL A 457 3.46 2.83 5.55
CA VAL A 457 4.62 2.03 6.00
C VAL A 457 5.71 2.92 6.61
N HIS A 458 5.98 4.08 6.01
CA HIS A 458 6.94 5.04 6.55
C HIS A 458 6.51 5.53 7.94
N TYR A 459 5.25 5.94 8.11
CA TYR A 459 4.71 6.38 9.40
C TYR A 459 4.86 5.29 10.47
N TRP A 460 4.54 4.04 10.14
CA TRP A 460 4.78 2.90 11.04
C TRP A 460 6.27 2.68 11.33
N SER A 461 7.15 2.85 10.34
CA SER A 461 8.60 2.68 10.53
C SER A 461 9.22 3.73 11.48
N LEU A 462 8.61 4.92 11.60
CA LEU A 462 9.07 5.96 12.52
C LEU A 462 9.00 5.54 14.00
N PHE A 463 8.14 4.58 14.35
CA PHE A 463 8.07 4.05 15.72
C PHE A 463 9.36 3.36 16.14
N PHE A 464 10.15 2.84 15.19
CA PHE A 464 11.39 2.11 15.44
C PHE A 464 12.63 3.01 15.32
N ASP A 465 12.46 4.29 14.99
CA ASP A 465 13.56 5.24 14.99
C ASP A 465 13.95 5.60 16.43
N LYS A 466 15.23 5.37 16.75
CA LYS A 466 15.78 5.57 18.09
C LYS A 466 16.13 7.04 18.37
N THR A 467 16.29 7.85 17.33
CA THR A 467 17.06 9.10 17.44
C THR A 467 16.22 10.36 17.50
N THR A 468 15.23 10.55 16.62
CA THR A 468 14.52 11.83 16.51
C THR A 468 13.03 11.69 16.16
N PRO A 469 12.20 12.68 16.56
CA PRO A 469 10.76 12.71 16.25
C PRO A 469 10.39 12.63 14.78
N ASP A 470 11.29 13.14 13.94
CA ASP A 470 11.10 13.32 12.51
C ASP A 470 12.01 12.39 11.68
N GLY A 471 12.83 11.55 12.31
CA GLY A 471 13.79 10.69 11.60
C GLY A 471 14.79 11.42 10.69
N ILE A 472 14.96 12.73 10.88
CA ILE A 472 15.82 13.59 10.04
C ILE A 472 17.33 13.37 10.37
N ASN A 473 17.66 12.75 11.51
CA ASN A 473 19.03 12.42 11.90
C ASN A 473 19.25 10.91 12.05
N GLN A 474 20.43 10.46 11.63
CA GLN A 474 20.83 9.04 11.54
C GLN A 474 21.38 8.48 12.85
N PRO A 475 21.10 7.21 13.18
CA PRO A 475 22.04 6.36 13.90
C PRO A 475 22.89 5.53 12.90
N MET A 476 24.19 5.47 13.17
CA MET A 476 25.17 4.59 12.53
C MET A 476 25.01 3.14 13.04
N SER A 477 23.82 2.55 12.88
CA SER A 477 23.44 1.26 13.50
C SER A 477 23.39 0.14 12.46
N GLN A 478 24.35 -0.79 12.55
CA GLN A 478 24.55 -1.92 11.64
C GLN A 478 23.77 -3.19 12.07
N SER A 479 22.57 -3.06 12.63
CA SER A 479 21.76 -4.26 12.90
C SER A 479 21.10 -4.74 11.61
N ILE A 480 21.52 -5.92 11.14
CA ILE A 480 21.00 -6.55 9.93
C ILE A 480 19.48 -6.78 10.04
N ASN A 481 18.91 -6.86 11.25
CA ASN A 481 17.48 -7.09 11.49
C ASN A 481 16.67 -5.83 11.87
N SER A 482 17.26 -4.63 11.85
CA SER A 482 16.53 -3.41 12.23
C SER A 482 15.56 -2.93 11.15
N ILE A 483 14.33 -2.60 11.56
CA ILE A 483 13.25 -2.04 10.74
C ILE A 483 13.40 -0.51 10.80
N GLU A 484 14.42 0.01 10.14
CA GLU A 484 14.71 1.45 10.16
C GLU A 484 14.05 2.16 8.97
N SER A 485 13.43 3.31 9.23
CA SER A 485 12.82 4.18 8.21
C SER A 485 13.81 4.54 7.09
N THR A 486 15.09 4.68 7.42
CA THR A 486 16.19 4.96 6.48
C THR A 486 16.28 3.91 5.37
N LYS A 487 16.19 2.62 5.69
CA LYS A 487 16.24 1.54 4.69
C LYS A 487 15.09 1.64 3.70
N LEU A 488 13.89 2.00 4.16
CA LEU A 488 12.75 2.27 3.29
C LEU A 488 13.03 3.44 2.33
N ILE A 489 13.55 4.55 2.87
CA ILE A 489 13.92 5.73 2.07
C ILE A 489 14.97 5.39 1.01
N GLU A 490 15.96 4.56 1.35
CA GLU A 490 17.00 4.14 0.41
C GLU A 490 16.45 3.31 -0.74
N GLU A 491 15.57 2.36 -0.45
CA GLU A 491 14.93 1.53 -1.48
C GLU A 491 14.01 2.35 -2.40
N ILE A 492 13.22 3.26 -1.83
CA ILE A 492 12.39 4.18 -2.61
C ILE A 492 13.26 5.09 -3.48
N ALA A 493 14.28 5.73 -2.89
CA ALA A 493 15.17 6.63 -3.62
C ALA A 493 15.89 5.92 -4.78
N ARG A 494 16.28 4.64 -4.59
CA ARG A 494 16.85 3.81 -5.65
C ARG A 494 15.88 3.62 -6.82
N LYS A 495 14.59 3.34 -6.57
CA LYS A 495 13.58 3.20 -7.63
C LYS A 495 13.33 4.53 -8.35
N PHE A 496 13.29 5.64 -7.61
CA PHE A 496 13.09 6.99 -8.16
C PHE A 496 14.09 7.39 -9.24
N MET A 497 15.36 6.98 -9.11
CA MET A 497 16.39 7.33 -10.08
C MET A 497 16.05 6.91 -11.52
N TYR A 498 15.31 5.80 -11.68
CA TYR A 498 14.93 5.24 -12.99
C TYR A 498 13.59 5.74 -13.53
N MET A 499 12.81 6.48 -12.73
CA MET A 499 11.49 6.98 -13.12
C MET A 499 11.56 8.30 -13.87
N GLU A 500 10.53 8.65 -14.63
CA GLU A 500 10.43 9.96 -15.27
C GLU A 500 10.13 11.07 -14.25
N TYR A 501 10.55 12.30 -14.57
CA TYR A 501 10.34 13.52 -13.78
C TYR A 501 8.87 13.75 -13.43
N ASP A 502 7.95 13.57 -14.39
CA ASP A 502 6.54 13.88 -14.17
C ASP A 502 5.93 12.98 -13.06
N TYR A 503 6.40 11.73 -12.92
CA TYR A 503 5.99 10.85 -11.82
C TYR A 503 6.54 11.29 -10.46
N TRP A 504 7.72 11.92 -10.41
CA TRP A 504 8.24 12.49 -9.16
C TRP A 504 7.33 13.62 -8.67
N VAL A 505 6.93 14.49 -9.59
CA VAL A 505 6.08 15.64 -9.30
C VAL A 505 4.73 15.18 -8.73
N GLU A 506 4.07 14.25 -9.41
CA GLU A 506 2.77 13.72 -8.98
C GLU A 506 2.86 12.97 -7.65
N PHE A 507 3.93 12.20 -7.43
CA PHE A 507 4.15 11.52 -6.14
C PHE A 507 4.30 12.50 -4.98
N TYR A 508 4.99 13.61 -5.18
CA TYR A 508 5.16 14.64 -4.15
C TYR A 508 3.83 15.37 -3.87
N TYR A 509 3.06 15.73 -4.90
CA TYR A 509 1.75 16.36 -4.72
C TYR A 509 0.69 15.43 -4.16
N SER A 510 0.86 14.12 -4.29
CA SER A 510 0.02 13.11 -3.62
C SER A 510 0.05 13.25 -2.08
N SER A 511 1.06 13.92 -1.52
CA SER A 511 1.09 14.24 -0.08
C SER A 511 -0.01 15.17 0.38
N LEU A 512 -0.68 15.90 -0.52
CA LEU A 512 -1.76 16.84 -0.19
C LEU A 512 -3.15 16.19 -0.15
N VAL A 513 -3.26 14.92 -0.54
CA VAL A 513 -4.52 14.16 -0.53
C VAL A 513 -4.99 13.88 0.90
N ASP A 514 -6.30 13.73 1.10
CA ASP A 514 -6.88 13.37 2.39
C ASP A 514 -6.28 12.08 2.98
N SER A 515 -5.91 12.18 4.25
CA SER A 515 -5.14 11.17 4.98
C SER A 515 -5.44 11.34 6.47
N LYS A 516 -5.56 10.23 7.20
CA LYS A 516 -5.66 10.24 8.67
C LYS A 516 -4.30 10.51 9.30
N ILE A 517 -3.21 10.19 8.59
CA ILE A 517 -1.85 10.61 8.97
C ILE A 517 -1.69 12.13 8.74
N SER A 518 -1.28 12.84 9.79
CA SER A 518 -1.04 14.30 9.77
C SER A 518 -0.08 14.71 8.65
N LEU A 519 -0.29 15.92 8.10
CA LEU A 519 0.55 16.46 7.02
C LEU A 519 2.03 16.54 7.43
N GLU A 520 2.32 16.85 8.69
CA GLU A 520 3.69 16.95 9.20
C GLU A 520 4.49 15.67 8.96
N TYR A 521 3.89 14.50 9.20
CA TYR A 521 4.58 13.20 9.05
C TYR A 521 4.70 12.78 7.57
N ARG A 522 3.75 13.20 6.73
CA ARG A 522 3.84 13.05 5.26
C ARG A 522 4.96 13.90 4.69
N GLU A 523 5.13 15.11 5.20
CA GLU A 523 6.23 15.99 4.80
C GLU A 523 7.58 15.48 5.30
N VAL A 524 7.63 14.91 6.51
CA VAL A 524 8.83 14.24 7.01
C VAL A 524 9.29 13.11 6.07
N PHE A 525 8.35 12.28 5.59
CA PHE A 525 8.64 11.25 4.59
C PHE A 525 9.30 11.86 3.34
N LEU A 526 8.70 12.91 2.79
CA LEU A 526 9.21 13.57 1.59
C LEU A 526 10.51 14.34 1.82
N VAL A 527 10.76 14.89 3.01
CA VAL A 527 12.04 15.54 3.36
C VAL A 527 13.16 14.50 3.39
N ASN A 528 12.96 13.37 4.06
CA ASN A 528 13.96 12.30 4.13
C ASN A 528 14.25 11.72 2.73
N LEU A 529 13.20 11.52 1.93
CA LEU A 529 13.34 11.11 0.54
C LEU A 529 14.12 12.16 -0.27
N SER A 530 13.77 13.45 -0.13
CA SER A 530 14.43 14.55 -0.85
C SER A 530 15.93 14.64 -0.55
N CYS A 531 16.32 14.55 0.73
CA CYS A 531 17.72 14.52 1.14
C CYS A 531 18.50 13.37 0.47
N LYS A 532 17.91 12.16 0.45
CA LYS A 532 18.53 11.00 -0.22
C LYS A 532 18.57 11.17 -1.75
N LEU A 533 17.51 11.70 -2.37
CA LEU A 533 17.46 11.95 -3.82
C LEU A 533 18.47 13.00 -4.25
N LEU A 534 18.63 14.10 -3.52
CA LEU A 534 19.67 15.10 -3.77
C LEU A 534 21.05 14.47 -3.69
N SER A 535 21.30 13.67 -2.64
CA SER A 535 22.57 12.95 -2.47
C SER A 535 22.85 12.01 -3.66
N ASN A 536 21.85 11.25 -4.09
CA ASN A 536 21.96 10.33 -5.24
C ASN A 536 22.18 11.08 -6.57
N LEU A 537 21.57 12.26 -6.75
CA LEU A 537 21.69 13.07 -7.96
C LEU A 537 23.05 13.79 -8.07
N THR A 538 23.63 14.25 -6.95
CA THR A 538 24.87 15.05 -6.95
C THR A 538 26.08 14.28 -6.46
N ASN A 539 26.11 12.95 -6.63
CA ASN A 539 27.10 12.02 -6.10
C ASN A 539 27.06 11.85 -4.55
N PRO A 540 26.61 10.68 -4.05
CA PRO A 540 26.40 10.45 -2.63
C PRO A 540 27.70 10.29 -1.83
N LYS A 541 28.84 10.07 -2.50
CA LYS A 541 30.16 9.96 -1.84
C LYS A 541 30.71 11.33 -1.43
N THR A 542 30.34 12.38 -2.15
CA THR A 542 30.90 13.73 -1.97
C THR A 542 29.91 14.66 -1.28
N ASN A 543 28.62 14.51 -1.57
CA ASN A 543 27.59 15.44 -1.09
C ASN A 543 26.57 14.68 -0.23
N MET A 544 26.51 15.05 1.04
CA MET A 544 25.51 14.57 1.99
C MET A 544 24.56 15.71 2.34
N PHE A 545 23.27 15.49 2.10
CA PHE A 545 22.21 16.42 2.44
C PHE A 545 21.47 15.91 3.68
N SER A 546 21.41 16.74 4.71
CA SER A 546 20.62 16.49 5.91
C SER A 546 20.12 17.80 6.48
N LEU A 547 18.89 17.81 7.00
CA LEU A 547 18.36 18.93 7.74
C LEU A 547 18.58 18.72 9.24
N LYS A 548 18.37 19.77 10.03
CA LYS A 548 18.31 19.66 11.49
C LYS A 548 16.90 19.19 11.92
N PRO A 549 16.77 18.40 13.00
CA PRO A 549 15.48 17.95 13.53
C PRO A 549 14.56 19.11 13.93
N ARG A 550 13.24 18.93 13.80
CA ARG A 550 12.23 19.94 14.17
C ARG A 550 11.90 19.88 15.65
N ASP A 551 12.91 20.04 16.49
CA ASP A 551 12.75 20.02 17.94
C ASP A 551 13.11 21.39 18.52
N ASP A 552 12.09 22.16 18.92
CA ASP A 552 12.27 23.49 19.52
C ASP A 552 12.99 23.44 20.88
N LYS A 553 13.01 22.29 21.56
CA LYS A 553 13.73 22.11 22.85
C LYS A 553 15.22 21.86 22.61
N ILE A 554 15.55 21.06 21.61
CA ILE A 554 16.95 20.71 21.29
C ILE A 554 17.59 21.79 20.42
N ASN A 555 16.83 22.35 19.48
CA ASN A 555 17.31 23.32 18.51
C ASN A 555 16.27 24.42 18.24
N SER A 556 16.17 25.41 19.13
CA SER A 556 15.21 26.52 19.01
C SER A 556 15.32 27.36 17.72
N LYS A 557 16.42 27.24 16.96
CA LYS A 557 16.67 27.97 15.71
C LYS A 557 16.60 27.08 14.46
N TRP A 558 16.12 25.84 14.58
CA TRP A 558 16.11 24.87 13.48
C TRP A 558 15.47 25.39 12.19
N ARG A 559 14.38 26.19 12.29
CA ARG A 559 13.70 26.79 11.13
C ARG A 559 14.63 27.68 10.32
N ARG A 560 15.33 28.60 11.00
CA ARG A 560 16.31 29.50 10.38
C ARG A 560 17.49 28.72 9.81
N ASP A 561 18.01 27.78 10.60
CA ASP A 561 19.20 27.01 10.22
C ASP A 561 18.94 26.13 8.99
N ASN A 562 17.79 25.48 8.93
CA ASN A 562 17.38 24.65 7.79
C ASN A 562 17.18 25.49 6.52
N LEU A 563 16.53 26.66 6.63
CA LEU A 563 16.38 27.56 5.49
C LEU A 563 17.73 28.07 4.98
N LEU A 564 18.62 28.51 5.86
CA LEU A 564 19.98 28.94 5.49
C LEU A 564 20.79 27.80 4.86
N LEU A 565 20.63 26.58 5.35
CA LEU A 565 21.29 25.41 4.79
C LEU A 565 20.80 25.11 3.37
N ILE A 566 19.49 25.19 3.12
CA ILE A 566 18.92 25.00 1.78
C ILE A 566 19.36 26.13 0.84
N LEU A 567 19.39 27.38 1.29
CA LEU A 567 19.91 28.51 0.51
C LEU A 567 21.40 28.33 0.14
N LYS A 568 22.18 27.72 1.04
CA LYS A 568 23.57 27.34 0.74
C LYS A 568 23.63 26.27 -0.36
N TRP A 569 22.78 25.25 -0.31
CA TRP A 569 22.71 24.25 -1.37
C TRP A 569 22.30 24.86 -2.72
N MET A 570 21.32 25.77 -2.71
CA MET A 570 20.84 26.46 -3.91
C MET A 570 21.89 27.38 -4.53
N SER A 571 22.77 27.97 -3.73
CA SER A 571 23.83 28.90 -4.19
C SER A 571 25.14 28.22 -4.57
N GLU A 572 25.31 26.91 -4.32
CA GLU A 572 26.55 26.19 -4.61
C GLU A 572 26.68 25.83 -6.11
N PRO A 573 27.54 26.51 -6.89
CA PRO A 573 27.62 26.28 -8.34
C PRO A 573 28.14 24.89 -8.68
N LYS A 574 28.99 24.30 -7.82
CA LYS A 574 29.59 22.97 -8.02
C LYS A 574 28.54 21.87 -8.15
N LEU A 575 27.42 22.00 -7.44
CA LEU A 575 26.34 21.02 -7.51
C LEU A 575 25.68 21.00 -8.90
N TYR A 576 25.52 22.16 -9.52
CA TYR A 576 24.97 22.27 -10.88
C TYR A 576 25.99 21.89 -11.95
N LEU A 577 27.26 22.28 -11.77
CA LEU A 577 28.34 21.93 -12.69
C LEU A 577 28.55 20.41 -12.77
N GLY A 578 28.36 19.69 -11.66
CA GLY A 578 28.44 18.23 -11.64
C GLY A 578 27.50 17.54 -12.64
N PHE A 579 26.33 18.09 -12.95
CA PHE A 579 25.43 17.54 -13.97
C PHE A 579 25.92 17.78 -15.40
N ILE A 580 26.69 18.84 -15.61
CA ILE A 580 27.16 19.27 -16.94
C ILE A 580 28.47 18.59 -17.29
N GLU A 581 29.29 18.32 -16.28
CA GLU A 581 30.55 17.59 -16.39
C GLU A 581 30.36 16.07 -16.46
N ASP A 582 29.15 15.57 -16.18
CA ASP A 582 28.82 14.16 -16.26
C ASP A 582 28.64 13.71 -17.72
N GLU A 583 29.67 13.06 -18.24
CA GLU A 583 29.70 12.50 -19.60
C GLU A 583 28.90 11.19 -19.72
N SER A 584 28.36 10.64 -18.62
CA SER A 584 27.66 9.34 -18.61
C SER A 584 26.23 9.39 -19.16
N TYR A 585 25.64 10.57 -19.33
CA TYR A 585 24.29 10.69 -19.87
C TYR A 585 24.22 10.17 -21.30
N PRO A 586 23.30 9.23 -21.65
CA PRO A 586 23.21 8.67 -23.00
C PRO A 586 22.49 9.59 -24.00
N SER A 587 21.71 10.56 -23.52
CA SER A 587 21.08 11.57 -24.39
C SER A 587 20.73 12.84 -23.62
N PHE A 588 20.46 13.92 -24.36
CA PHE A 588 20.00 15.19 -23.77
C PHE A 588 18.69 15.03 -22.97
N VAL A 589 17.84 14.06 -23.34
CA VAL A 589 16.60 13.79 -22.60
C VAL A 589 16.92 13.29 -21.20
N TYR A 590 17.88 12.39 -21.04
CA TYR A 590 18.30 11.89 -19.73
C TYR A 590 18.94 12.98 -18.88
N PHE A 591 19.82 13.80 -19.46
CA PHE A 591 20.36 14.99 -18.78
C PHE A 591 19.23 15.91 -18.30
N LYS A 592 18.29 16.24 -19.19
CA LYS A 592 17.17 17.15 -18.88
C LYS A 592 16.26 16.59 -17.78
N GLN A 593 16.04 15.28 -17.75
CA GLN A 593 15.32 14.59 -16.68
C GLN A 593 16.05 14.76 -15.34
N ALA A 594 17.35 14.49 -15.28
CA ALA A 594 18.15 14.68 -14.06
C ALA A 594 18.16 16.14 -13.59
N TRP A 595 18.34 17.09 -14.52
CA TRP A 595 18.31 18.53 -14.24
C TRP A 595 16.96 18.97 -13.66
N ASN A 596 15.85 18.54 -14.26
CA ASN A 596 14.51 18.89 -13.78
C ASN A 596 14.22 18.28 -12.39
N LYS A 597 14.60 17.01 -12.18
CA LYS A 597 14.45 16.32 -10.89
C LYS A 597 15.20 17.04 -9.78
N TYR A 598 16.46 17.40 -10.00
CA TYR A 598 17.27 18.13 -9.03
C TYR A 598 16.63 19.48 -8.66
N ASN A 599 16.25 20.27 -9.67
CA ASN A 599 15.64 21.57 -9.46
C ASN A 599 14.29 21.50 -8.77
N PHE A 600 13.49 20.49 -9.08
CA PHE A 600 12.21 20.25 -8.42
C PHE A 600 12.40 19.89 -6.95
N VAL A 601 13.28 18.94 -6.62
CA VAL A 601 13.50 18.55 -5.23
C VAL A 601 14.06 19.72 -4.41
N LEU A 602 15.01 20.49 -4.96
CA LEU A 602 15.49 21.72 -4.31
C LEU A 602 14.38 22.75 -4.12
N GLY A 603 13.58 23.02 -5.16
CA GLY A 603 12.48 23.97 -5.08
C GLY A 603 11.42 23.54 -4.07
N TRP A 604 11.08 22.25 -4.03
CA TRP A 604 10.15 21.70 -3.05
C TRP A 604 10.70 21.81 -1.62
N MET A 605 11.98 21.48 -1.39
CA MET A 605 12.64 21.63 -0.10
C MET A 605 12.69 23.10 0.35
N PHE A 606 12.93 24.01 -0.57
CA PHE A 606 12.91 25.45 -0.30
C PHE A 606 11.51 25.93 0.06
N SER A 607 10.48 25.57 -0.71
CA SER A 607 9.08 25.83 -0.40
C SER A 607 8.69 25.27 0.97
N PHE A 608 9.14 24.05 1.27
CA PHE A 608 8.97 23.40 2.56
C PHE A 608 9.57 24.24 3.72
N ALA A 609 10.84 24.62 3.64
CA ALA A 609 11.50 25.40 4.70
C ALA A 609 10.95 26.83 4.82
N LEU A 610 10.49 27.43 3.72
CA LEU A 610 9.80 28.72 3.77
C LEU A 610 8.48 28.63 4.53
N ARG A 611 7.70 27.56 4.33
CA ARG A 611 6.44 27.34 5.06
C ARG A 611 6.68 27.25 6.57
N ASP A 612 7.72 26.53 6.99
CA ASP A 612 8.11 26.46 8.40
C ASP A 612 8.44 27.84 9.01
N VAL A 613 9.15 28.69 8.25
CA VAL A 613 9.49 30.06 8.68
C VAL A 613 8.26 30.98 8.66
N THR A 614 7.38 30.86 7.67
CA THR A 614 6.14 31.65 7.63
C THR A 614 5.22 31.35 8.82
N ALA A 615 5.16 30.10 9.26
CA ALA A 615 4.25 29.68 10.32
C ALA A 615 4.50 30.38 11.66
N VAL A 616 5.74 30.81 11.92
CA VAL A 616 6.14 31.54 13.14
C VAL A 616 6.32 33.05 12.92
N GLY A 617 6.16 33.51 11.67
CA GLY A 617 6.33 34.89 11.27
C GLY A 617 7.74 35.21 10.74
N PHE A 618 7.79 35.86 9.57
CA PHE A 618 9.03 36.32 8.94
C PHE A 618 9.80 37.34 9.80
N ARG A 619 9.08 38.20 10.52
CA ARG A 619 9.65 39.31 11.30
C ARG A 619 10.46 38.77 12.49
N GLY A 620 11.79 38.83 12.35
CA GLY A 620 12.75 38.40 13.37
C GLY A 620 13.60 37.19 12.96
N ILE A 621 13.24 36.50 11.88
CA ILE A 621 13.98 35.31 11.40
C ILE A 621 14.90 35.67 10.24
N LEU A 622 14.40 36.37 9.22
CA LEU A 622 15.11 36.75 7.99
C LEU A 622 14.52 38.03 7.38
N ASP A 623 15.34 38.76 6.64
CA ASP A 623 14.92 39.89 5.82
C ASP A 623 14.34 39.39 4.49
N LYS A 624 13.09 39.74 4.21
CA LYS A 624 12.34 39.32 3.01
C LYS A 624 12.97 39.86 1.73
N ASP A 625 13.42 41.11 1.74
CA ASP A 625 13.95 41.76 0.53
C ASP A 625 15.34 41.19 0.21
N ALA A 626 16.16 40.97 1.24
CA ALA A 626 17.44 40.28 1.10
C ALA A 626 17.24 38.85 0.55
N LEU A 627 16.26 38.10 1.06
CA LEU A 627 15.94 36.76 0.57
C LEU A 627 15.53 36.76 -0.90
N LEU A 628 14.67 37.71 -1.32
CA LEU A 628 14.26 37.86 -2.72
C LEU A 628 15.45 38.17 -3.63
N GLN A 629 16.36 39.07 -3.21
CA GLN A 629 17.57 39.38 -3.96
C GLN A 629 18.48 38.16 -4.13
N GLU A 630 18.68 37.38 -3.08
CA GLU A 630 19.45 36.14 -3.16
C GLU A 630 18.80 35.10 -4.08
N CYS A 631 17.48 34.94 -4.01
CA CYS A 631 16.75 34.05 -4.93
C CYS A 631 16.91 34.49 -6.39
N HIS A 632 16.85 35.79 -6.67
CA HIS A 632 17.10 36.32 -8.01
C HIS A 632 18.51 35.98 -8.52
N LYS A 633 19.54 36.11 -7.66
CA LYS A 633 20.91 35.72 -8.02
C LYS A 633 21.02 34.23 -8.32
N MET A 634 20.38 33.39 -7.52
CA MET A 634 20.38 31.92 -7.70
C MET A 634 19.66 31.50 -8.97
N ASP A 635 18.50 32.11 -9.27
CA ASP A 635 17.76 31.87 -10.51
C ASP A 635 18.60 32.21 -11.74
N HIS A 636 19.25 33.39 -11.73
CA HIS A 636 20.13 33.84 -12.82
C HIS A 636 21.38 32.95 -12.96
N MET A 637 21.98 32.52 -11.85
CA MET A 637 23.12 31.60 -11.86
C MET A 637 22.75 30.27 -12.53
N ARG A 638 21.67 29.65 -12.08
CA ARG A 638 21.17 28.38 -12.62
C ARG A 638 20.85 28.47 -14.11
N GLU A 639 20.17 29.55 -14.52
CA GLU A 639 19.82 29.79 -15.92
C GLU A 639 21.07 29.95 -16.80
N ASN A 640 22.04 30.74 -16.35
CA ASN A 640 23.32 30.90 -17.05
C ASN A 640 24.03 29.57 -17.26
N ILE A 641 24.17 28.78 -16.19
CA ILE A 641 24.83 27.47 -16.23
C ILE A 641 24.16 26.55 -17.27
N PHE A 642 22.83 26.49 -17.28
CA PHE A 642 22.06 25.69 -18.23
C PHE A 642 22.23 26.17 -19.68
N LEU A 643 22.12 27.48 -19.92
CA LEU A 643 22.24 28.06 -21.25
C LEU A 643 23.66 27.93 -21.82
N GLU A 644 24.68 28.03 -20.97
CA GLU A 644 26.07 27.77 -21.34
C GLU A 644 26.28 26.31 -21.74
N PHE A 645 25.70 25.36 -21.00
CA PHE A 645 25.76 23.95 -21.36
C PHE A 645 25.09 23.65 -22.71
N ILE A 646 23.90 24.19 -22.96
CA ILE A 646 23.22 24.04 -24.26
C ILE A 646 24.11 24.56 -25.40
N LYS A 647 24.79 25.71 -25.21
CA LYS A 647 25.73 26.24 -26.20
C LYS A 647 26.92 25.30 -26.42
N LYS A 648 27.45 24.68 -25.36
CA LYS A 648 28.53 23.68 -25.45
C LYS A 648 28.09 22.43 -26.21
N CYS A 649 26.86 21.95 -26.04
CA CYS A 649 26.32 20.78 -26.75
C CYS A 649 26.22 20.95 -28.28
N GLY A 650 26.35 22.17 -28.82
CA GLY A 650 26.43 22.42 -30.26
C GLY A 650 27.85 22.32 -30.84
N LYS A 651 28.86 22.29 -29.98
CA LYS A 651 30.30 22.19 -30.34
C LYS A 651 30.75 20.72 -30.30
N PRO A 652 31.90 20.37 -30.90
CA PRO A 652 32.51 19.06 -30.66
C PRO A 652 32.91 18.98 -29.17
N THR A 653 32.32 18.02 -28.46
CA THR A 653 32.52 17.74 -27.03
C THR A 653 32.65 16.23 -26.84
N ASN A 654 33.16 15.79 -25.68
CA ASN A 654 33.25 14.36 -25.31
C ASN A 654 31.89 13.72 -24.96
N LEU A 655 30.81 14.50 -24.93
CA LEU A 655 29.46 14.02 -24.64
C LEU A 655 28.99 13.00 -25.69
N SER A 656 28.19 12.02 -25.24
CA SER A 656 27.61 10.98 -26.09
C SER A 656 26.54 11.50 -27.08
N PHE A 657 26.13 12.76 -26.96
CA PHE A 657 25.10 13.38 -27.78
C PHE A 657 25.50 14.79 -28.22
N LYS A 658 24.88 15.26 -29.31
CA LYS A 658 25.05 16.62 -29.86
C LYS A 658 23.70 17.21 -30.20
N LEU A 659 23.49 18.48 -29.87
CA LEU A 659 22.26 19.21 -30.21
C LEU A 659 22.41 19.93 -31.55
N SER A 660 21.36 19.92 -32.35
CA SER A 660 21.26 20.71 -33.57
C SER A 660 21.09 22.21 -33.26
N THR A 661 21.42 23.06 -34.23
CA THR A 661 21.24 24.52 -34.12
C THR A 661 19.77 24.91 -33.87
N GLU A 662 18.83 24.16 -34.44
CA GLU A 662 17.39 24.38 -34.27
C GLU A 662 16.93 23.98 -32.86
N GLU A 663 17.35 22.82 -32.34
CA GLU A 663 17.06 22.41 -30.97
C GLU A 663 17.62 23.40 -29.94
N ILE A 664 18.84 23.88 -30.15
CA ILE A 664 19.46 24.92 -29.31
C ILE A 664 18.62 26.19 -29.32
N LYS A 665 18.15 26.63 -30.49
CA LYS A 665 17.29 27.81 -30.61
C LYS A 665 15.97 27.61 -29.87
N GLN A 666 15.32 26.46 -30.06
CA GLN A 666 14.06 26.12 -29.38
C GLN A 666 14.20 26.07 -27.86
N LEU A 667 15.27 25.45 -27.35
CA LEU A 667 15.53 25.34 -25.90
C LEU A 667 15.86 26.67 -25.24
N LYS A 668 16.43 27.63 -25.98
CA LYS A 668 16.65 29.02 -25.52
C LYS A 668 15.37 29.84 -25.51
N THR A 669 14.45 29.58 -26.44
CA THR A 669 13.20 30.37 -26.58
C THR A 669 12.04 29.85 -25.72
N LYS A 670 12.01 28.55 -25.39
CA LYS A 670 10.98 28.01 -24.50
C LYS A 670 11.30 28.39 -23.06
N ARG A 671 10.37 29.09 -22.38
CA ARG A 671 10.42 29.24 -20.91
C ARG A 671 10.67 27.86 -20.30
N HIS A 672 11.71 27.79 -19.47
CA HIS A 672 12.13 26.56 -18.83
C HIS A 672 10.97 26.00 -17.97
N LYS A 673 10.90 24.67 -17.84
CA LYS A 673 9.80 24.00 -17.13
C LYS A 673 9.92 24.08 -15.60
N TRP A 674 11.08 24.43 -15.06
CA TRP A 674 11.28 24.48 -13.61
C TRP A 674 10.86 25.83 -13.04
N GLU A 675 10.29 25.79 -11.83
CA GLU A 675 9.85 26.98 -11.10
C GLU A 675 11.05 27.85 -10.67
N SER A 676 10.89 29.17 -10.74
CA SER A 676 11.88 30.11 -10.22
C SER A 676 11.78 30.22 -8.70
N PHE A 677 12.92 30.32 -8.01
CA PHE A 677 12.93 30.47 -6.56
C PHE A 677 12.24 31.78 -6.14
N THR A 678 12.37 32.84 -6.94
CA THR A 678 11.63 34.09 -6.71
C THR A 678 10.10 33.88 -6.79
N SER A 679 9.60 33.02 -7.70
CA SER A 679 8.18 32.69 -7.80
C SER A 679 7.68 31.97 -6.54
N ILE A 680 8.47 31.04 -6.01
CA ILE A 680 8.16 30.31 -4.79
C ILE A 680 8.01 31.27 -3.60
N VAL A 681 8.97 32.19 -3.41
CA VAL A 681 8.89 33.22 -2.35
C VAL A 681 7.66 34.10 -2.55
N SER A 682 7.38 34.52 -3.78
CA SER A 682 6.23 35.38 -4.08
C SER A 682 4.90 34.69 -3.79
N THR A 683 4.82 33.38 -4.00
CA THR A 683 3.60 32.60 -3.78
C THR A 683 3.36 32.29 -2.30
N ILE A 684 4.41 31.99 -1.55
CA ILE A 684 4.32 31.59 -0.12
C ILE A 684 4.23 32.80 0.81
N VAL A 685 4.80 33.94 0.41
CA VAL A 685 4.87 35.17 1.23
C VAL A 685 3.92 36.26 0.73
N ALA A 686 3.06 35.95 -0.23
CA ALA A 686 1.85 36.73 -0.53
C ALA A 686 0.77 36.38 0.48
#